data_AF-A0A3B3DEI3-F1
#
_entry.id   AF-A0A3B3DEI3-F1
#
_cell.length_a   1.000
_cell.length_b   1.000
_cell.length_c   1.000
_cell.angle_alpha   90.00
_cell.angle_beta   90.00
_cell.angle_gamma   90.00
#
_symmetry.space_group_name_H-M   'P 1'
#
loop_
_entity.id
_entity.type
_entity.pdbx_description
1 polymer ?
#
loop_
_entity_poly.entity_id
_entity_poly.type
_entity_poly.pdbx_seq_one_letter_code
_entity_poly.pdbx_strand_id
1 'polypeptide(L)'
;MMKKSGIPAPREPVSSVIRDRVSLRDQQRSSSVKRIVSSVSTSSLSSLTKQTRSSTKSRVDAEGQERSHLEGQVKELQAETKAKDLEIKSLKLELQHCKASTASSVALSSCVLQQEAATARQEEETLVLVEELREKNRKFQRELADLREENQALKEKLLCLEASPSHNTNTSSKPLVNSLTSDSSVSCSPALTKEPTSADSSELEKRPSLLALGSSGEVEEAVAGGAGSNAAGLGLSVQTLTEKINKMEESHHSTAEELQATLQELSDQHQVVQELTAENERLSEEKCLLQTSLQQQREHVEVLAQKNEVLASRLQEQTQAQTQRQEELSNQGPRLAELEQRYAEVVDSSRFEREKLVNIQEQLAGSLRALEEEHQVTQGEVCSLKEDRKRLQAMLEQEKESKGQASRAAEEHRATAEHLQLESSRLKAQVDIERQKVAEIKAMQRTSDSTELQSLLKMAYAERDRLEVVLTELRQELLQAHAQTEQARASLSKVELNFQNIQHLADTKEQELISKVKVLEEAGIQAENQVKELKETIFELEDQVEQQRAVNCHTSQAVLDMENLVKKLEDQKAETEKQLKTLSRQIKDEKEEWRRFQADLQTAVVVANDIKVEAQQELRALRRQLQEEQGRSTKLSADLEALQGVRLSTGATFDTKTAVEGH
;
A
#
# COMPACT_ATOMS: atom_id res chain seq x y z
N MET A 1 -21.92 45.65 15.57
CA MET A 1 -20.88 46.27 16.43
C MET A 1 -19.61 45.44 16.34
N MET A 2 -18.51 46.06 15.89
CA MET A 2 -17.17 45.48 15.77
C MET A 2 -16.43 45.43 17.11
N LYS A 3 -15.68 44.35 17.37
CA LYS A 3 -14.35 44.29 18.05
C LYS A 3 -13.68 42.97 17.60
N LYS A 4 -12.76 42.91 16.63
CA LYS A 4 -11.33 43.30 16.53
C LYS A 4 -10.36 42.66 17.54
N SER A 5 -9.26 42.14 16.97
CA SER A 5 -7.90 41.89 17.50
C SER A 5 -7.60 40.43 17.88
N GLY A 6 -6.51 39.78 17.45
CA GLY A 6 -5.37 40.21 16.63
C GLY A 6 -4.33 39.08 16.55
N ILE A 7 -3.71 38.90 15.38
CA ILE A 7 -2.57 37.98 15.15
C ILE A 7 -1.36 38.85 14.74
N PRO A 8 -0.18 38.69 15.35
CA PRO A 8 1.03 39.38 14.91
C PRO A 8 1.82 38.56 13.89
N ALA A 9 2.32 39.24 12.86
CA ALA A 9 3.31 38.75 11.90
C ALA A 9 4.73 38.76 12.48
N PRO A 10 5.69 38.08 11.80
CA PRO A 10 6.95 38.77 11.49
C PRO A 10 7.53 38.46 10.09
N ARG A 11 7.76 39.56 9.35
CA ARG A 11 8.97 40.00 8.62
C ARG A 11 9.70 39.07 7.62
N GLU A 12 9.76 39.58 6.38
CA GLU A 12 10.68 39.23 5.28
C GLU A 12 12.17 39.42 5.62
N PRO A 13 13.06 38.87 4.78
CA PRO A 13 14.09 39.72 4.20
C PRO A 13 14.10 39.75 2.65
N VAL A 14 14.46 40.94 2.16
CA VAL A 14 14.70 41.34 0.77
C VAL A 14 16.05 40.78 0.27
N SER A 15 16.11 40.22 -0.95
CA SER A 15 17.21 40.51 -1.87
C SER A 15 16.82 40.25 -3.34
N SER A 16 17.39 41.09 -4.18
CA SER A 16 17.01 41.47 -5.55
C SER A 16 17.50 40.51 -6.63
N VAL A 17 16.61 40.11 -7.54
CA VAL A 17 16.99 39.55 -8.85
C VAL A 17 16.66 40.58 -9.93
N ILE A 18 17.69 41.20 -10.48
CA ILE A 18 17.61 42.01 -11.70
C ILE A 18 17.58 41.05 -12.89
N ARG A 19 16.49 41.15 -13.65
CA ARG A 19 16.27 40.50 -14.94
C ARG A 19 16.01 41.65 -15.93
N ASP A 20 16.79 41.75 -17.01
CA ASP A 20 16.26 41.86 -18.38
C ASP A 20 17.30 42.27 -19.46
N ARG A 21 17.14 41.61 -20.62
CA ARG A 21 17.29 42.11 -22.01
C ARG A 21 18.69 42.28 -22.61
N VAL A 22 18.98 42.04 -23.90
CA VAL A 22 18.36 41.43 -25.11
C VAL A 22 19.40 41.63 -26.25
N SER A 23 19.49 40.72 -27.24
CA SER A 23 20.03 40.93 -28.62
C SER A 23 21.53 41.26 -28.79
N LEU A 24 22.24 41.08 -29.92
CA LEU A 24 22.05 40.64 -31.33
C LEU A 24 23.52 40.39 -31.82
N ARG A 25 23.83 39.29 -32.51
CA ARG A 25 23.97 39.16 -33.98
C ARG A 25 25.14 39.90 -34.65
N ASP A 26 26.03 39.09 -35.22
CA ASP A 26 26.88 39.23 -36.43
C ASP A 26 27.77 40.47 -36.66
N GLN A 27 29.10 40.24 -36.73
CA GLN A 27 29.97 40.63 -37.86
C GLN A 27 31.41 40.11 -37.64
N GLN A 28 31.83 39.11 -38.41
CA GLN A 28 32.74 39.25 -39.56
C GLN A 28 34.24 39.40 -39.26
N ARG A 29 34.97 38.37 -39.76
CA ARG A 29 36.21 38.44 -40.56
C ARG A 29 37.56 38.65 -39.85
N SER A 30 38.32 37.54 -39.85
CA SER A 30 39.73 37.39 -40.27
C SER A 30 40.82 38.25 -39.59
N SER A 31 41.83 37.62 -38.98
CA SER A 31 43.04 37.16 -39.69
C SER A 31 44.06 36.46 -38.78
N SER A 32 44.62 35.36 -39.32
CA SER A 32 45.97 34.81 -39.20
C SER A 32 46.94 35.40 -38.15
N VAL A 33 47.56 34.56 -37.33
CA VAL A 33 48.99 34.19 -37.45
C VAL A 33 49.28 32.90 -36.65
N LYS A 34 50.10 32.05 -37.27
CA LYS A 34 50.49 30.68 -36.97
C LYS A 34 51.41 30.55 -35.73
N ARG A 35 51.26 29.44 -35.00
CA ARG A 35 52.31 28.52 -34.50
C ARG A 35 51.60 27.31 -33.84
N ILE A 36 51.46 26.18 -34.54
CA ILE A 36 52.28 24.95 -34.40
C ILE A 36 52.57 24.62 -32.92
N VAL A 37 51.84 23.65 -32.36
CA VAL A 37 52.35 22.36 -31.83
C VAL A 37 51.15 21.40 -31.73
N SER A 38 51.37 20.18 -32.22
CA SER A 38 50.44 19.06 -32.18
C SER A 38 50.40 18.40 -30.81
N SER A 39 49.21 17.98 -30.37
CA SER A 39 49.09 16.78 -29.54
C SER A 39 47.76 16.07 -29.78
N VAL A 40 47.91 14.77 -29.98
CA VAL A 40 46.91 13.72 -30.05
C VAL A 40 46.16 13.65 -28.72
N SER A 41 44.84 13.57 -28.76
CA SER A 41 44.05 12.53 -28.07
C SER A 41 42.57 12.66 -28.39
N THR A 42 42.03 11.54 -28.88
CA THR A 42 40.75 10.95 -28.55
C THR A 42 39.59 11.87 -28.14
N SER A 43 38.51 11.84 -28.92
CA SER A 43 37.19 11.46 -28.39
C SER A 43 36.10 11.58 -29.46
N SER A 44 35.27 10.53 -29.46
CA SER A 44 33.81 10.58 -29.58
C SER A 44 33.20 11.17 -30.84
N LEU A 45 32.38 10.37 -31.51
CA LEU A 45 31.09 10.88 -31.98
C LEU A 45 29.99 9.81 -31.83
N SER A 46 29.36 9.86 -30.66
CA SER A 46 27.93 9.64 -30.50
C SER A 46 27.19 10.80 -31.16
N SER A 47 26.39 10.55 -32.19
CA SER A 47 25.27 11.46 -32.56
C SER A 47 24.33 10.81 -33.57
N LEU A 48 23.06 10.58 -33.16
CA LEU A 48 21.80 10.92 -33.87
C LEU A 48 20.64 10.21 -33.15
N THR A 49 19.98 10.84 -32.19
CA THR A 49 18.74 11.66 -32.31
C THR A 49 17.49 10.92 -32.79
N LYS A 50 16.45 11.04 -31.96
CA LYS A 50 15.04 10.75 -32.26
C LYS A 50 14.58 11.43 -33.57
N GLN A 51 13.92 10.67 -34.47
CA GLN A 51 12.65 11.03 -35.12
C GLN A 51 12.13 9.92 -36.07
N THR A 52 10.89 9.50 -35.80
CA THR A 52 9.75 9.38 -36.73
C THR A 52 9.89 8.66 -38.09
N ARG A 53 9.03 7.64 -38.26
CA ARG A 53 8.63 6.95 -39.50
C ARG A 53 8.63 7.83 -40.76
N SER A 54 9.31 7.39 -41.83
CA SER A 54 8.68 7.07 -43.14
C SER A 54 9.68 6.60 -44.21
N SER A 55 9.21 5.63 -45.01
CA SER A 55 9.50 5.39 -46.43
C SER A 55 10.82 4.73 -46.90
N THR A 56 10.61 3.69 -47.69
CA THR A 56 11.53 2.75 -48.34
C THR A 56 12.15 3.29 -49.63
N LYS A 57 13.50 3.34 -49.75
CA LYS A 57 14.31 2.97 -50.94
C LYS A 57 15.77 3.46 -50.82
N SER A 58 16.72 2.52 -50.62
CA SER A 58 18.06 2.42 -51.24
C SER A 58 18.99 1.55 -50.38
N ARG A 59 18.74 0.23 -50.36
CA ARG A 59 19.45 -0.73 -49.51
C ARG A 59 20.88 -1.07 -49.99
N VAL A 60 21.19 -0.87 -51.26
CA VAL A 60 22.44 -1.39 -51.87
C VAL A 60 23.65 -0.46 -51.71
N ASP A 61 23.46 0.87 -51.72
CA ASP A 61 24.59 1.82 -51.56
C ASP A 61 25.04 1.97 -50.09
N ALA A 62 24.11 1.81 -49.14
CA ALA A 62 24.43 1.85 -47.71
C ALA A 62 25.30 0.64 -47.29
N GLU A 63 24.98 -0.55 -47.81
CA GLU A 63 25.77 -1.77 -47.56
C GLU A 63 27.18 -1.69 -48.17
N GLY A 64 27.35 -1.01 -49.32
CA GLY A 64 28.66 -0.77 -49.94
C GLY A 64 29.54 0.18 -49.13
N GLN A 65 28.95 1.26 -48.60
CA GLN A 65 29.66 2.23 -47.78
C GLN A 65 30.04 1.65 -46.40
N GLU A 66 29.14 0.88 -45.79
CA GLU A 66 29.40 0.13 -44.55
C GLU A 66 30.50 -0.92 -44.74
N ARG A 67 30.49 -1.66 -45.85
CA ARG A 67 31.55 -2.62 -46.18
C ARG A 67 32.91 -1.95 -46.39
N SER A 68 32.96 -0.79 -47.05
CA SER A 68 34.20 -0.04 -47.23
C SER A 68 34.75 0.53 -45.91
N HIS A 69 33.86 0.95 -45.00
CA HIS A 69 34.22 1.40 -43.66
C HIS A 69 34.78 0.24 -42.82
N LEU A 70 34.10 -0.91 -42.81
CA LEU A 70 34.57 -2.11 -42.14
C LEU A 70 35.90 -2.62 -42.71
N GLU A 71 36.09 -2.56 -44.04
CA GLU A 71 37.37 -2.92 -44.66
C GLU A 71 38.51 -1.97 -44.27
N GLY A 72 38.22 -0.66 -44.12
CA GLY A 72 39.15 0.32 -43.57
C GLY A 72 39.53 0.01 -42.12
N GLN A 73 38.54 -0.30 -41.29
CA GLN A 73 38.73 -0.65 -39.88
C GLN A 73 39.53 -1.95 -39.70
N VAL A 74 39.31 -2.95 -40.57
CA VAL A 74 40.12 -4.18 -40.58
C VAL A 74 41.56 -3.90 -40.98
N LYS A 75 41.81 -3.01 -41.96
CA LYS A 75 43.18 -2.63 -42.35
C LYS A 75 43.90 -1.86 -41.25
N GLU A 76 43.20 -1.00 -40.53
CA GLU A 76 43.73 -0.27 -39.37
C GLU A 76 44.09 -1.22 -38.22
N LEU A 77 43.19 -2.12 -37.85
CA LEU A 77 43.44 -3.16 -36.83
C LEU A 77 44.60 -4.08 -37.22
N GLN A 78 44.73 -4.43 -38.50
CA GLN A 78 45.87 -5.21 -39.00
C GLN A 78 47.18 -4.42 -38.93
N ALA A 79 47.16 -3.10 -39.17
CA ALA A 79 48.35 -2.25 -39.02
C ALA A 79 48.74 -2.09 -37.54
N GLU A 80 47.76 -1.94 -36.66
CA GLU A 80 47.98 -1.86 -35.20
C GLU A 80 48.53 -3.17 -34.63
N THR A 81 48.00 -4.32 -35.07
CA THR A 81 48.53 -5.64 -34.69
C THR A 81 49.99 -5.79 -35.12
N LYS A 82 50.33 -5.38 -36.36
CA LYS A 82 51.72 -5.40 -36.84
C LYS A 82 52.64 -4.45 -36.07
N ALA A 83 52.14 -3.28 -35.67
CA ALA A 83 52.90 -2.34 -34.83
C ALA A 83 53.16 -2.93 -33.43
N LYS A 84 52.13 -3.55 -32.83
CA LYS A 84 52.25 -4.25 -31.53
C LYS A 84 53.19 -5.45 -31.60
N ASP A 85 53.19 -6.20 -32.69
CA ASP A 85 54.15 -7.30 -32.91
C ASP A 85 55.61 -6.81 -32.99
N LEU A 86 55.85 -5.64 -33.60
CA LEU A 86 57.17 -5.02 -33.64
C LEU A 86 57.59 -4.49 -32.25
N GLU A 87 56.65 -3.93 -31.50
CA GLU A 87 56.85 -3.51 -30.10
C GLU A 87 57.22 -4.70 -29.21
N ILE A 88 56.50 -5.82 -29.32
CA ILE A 88 56.82 -7.07 -28.61
C ILE A 88 58.20 -7.60 -28.99
N LYS A 89 58.57 -7.54 -30.28
CA LYS A 89 59.92 -7.94 -30.73
C LYS A 89 61.01 -7.03 -30.14
N SER A 90 60.78 -5.72 -30.08
CA SER A 90 61.68 -4.76 -29.45
C SER A 90 61.82 -5.02 -27.95
N LEU A 91 60.69 -5.18 -27.25
CA LEU A 91 60.67 -5.50 -25.82
C LEU A 91 61.35 -6.84 -25.53
N LYS A 92 61.19 -7.86 -26.39
CA LYS A 92 61.91 -9.14 -26.26
C LYS A 92 63.43 -8.98 -26.43
N LEU A 93 63.88 -8.16 -27.39
CA LEU A 93 65.31 -7.84 -27.57
C LEU A 93 65.87 -7.06 -26.38
N GLU A 94 65.11 -6.12 -25.84
CA GLU A 94 65.48 -5.33 -24.66
C GLU A 94 65.54 -6.21 -23.39
N LEU A 95 64.59 -7.14 -23.23
CA LEU A 95 64.56 -8.10 -22.13
C LEU A 95 65.73 -9.11 -22.26
N GLN A 96 66.10 -9.49 -23.47
CA GLN A 96 67.30 -10.29 -23.74
C GLN A 96 68.60 -9.52 -23.42
N HIS A 97 68.64 -8.22 -23.72
CA HIS A 97 69.75 -7.33 -23.39
C HIS A 97 69.87 -7.12 -21.87
N CYS A 98 68.76 -6.92 -21.16
CA CYS A 98 68.73 -6.85 -19.71
C CYS A 98 69.16 -8.17 -19.05
N LYS A 99 68.77 -9.33 -19.61
CA LYS A 99 69.26 -10.64 -19.15
C LYS A 99 70.75 -10.86 -19.41
N ALA A 100 71.29 -10.33 -20.50
CA ALA A 100 72.73 -10.33 -20.76
C ALA A 100 73.48 -9.38 -19.81
N SER A 101 72.87 -8.24 -19.46
CA SER A 101 73.41 -7.26 -18.53
C SER A 101 73.41 -7.76 -17.07
N THR A 102 72.40 -8.54 -16.65
CA THR A 102 72.38 -9.18 -15.31
C THR A 102 73.36 -10.34 -15.19
N ALA A 103 73.72 -11.02 -16.29
CA ALA A 103 74.79 -12.01 -16.30
C ALA A 103 76.20 -11.39 -16.15
N SER A 104 76.36 -10.09 -16.43
CA SER A 104 77.63 -9.36 -16.27
C SER A 104 77.80 -8.70 -14.89
N SER A 105 76.76 -8.69 -14.04
CA SER A 105 76.75 -7.99 -12.75
C SER A 105 77.04 -8.89 -11.54
N VAL A 106 77.86 -9.94 -11.70
CA VAL A 106 78.39 -10.77 -10.59
C VAL A 106 79.84 -10.40 -10.24
N ALA A 107 80.40 -9.36 -10.84
CA ALA A 107 81.68 -8.81 -10.44
C ALA A 107 81.53 -7.36 -9.98
N LEU A 108 82.07 -7.08 -8.78
CA LEU A 108 82.28 -5.77 -8.13
C LEU A 108 81.25 -5.33 -7.08
N SER A 109 81.42 -5.94 -5.90
CA SER A 109 81.47 -5.33 -4.57
C SER A 109 81.46 -3.78 -4.52
N SER A 110 80.37 -3.18 -4.01
CA SER A 110 80.35 -2.01 -3.10
C SER A 110 78.96 -1.33 -3.08
N CYS A 111 78.07 -1.70 -2.16
CA CYS A 111 77.07 -0.78 -1.59
C CYS A 111 76.34 -1.45 -0.41
N VAL A 112 76.84 -1.30 0.83
CA VAL A 112 76.20 -1.83 2.05
C VAL A 112 75.77 -0.72 3.02
N LEU A 113 76.14 0.54 2.79
CA LEU A 113 75.90 1.61 3.77
C LEU A 113 74.66 2.47 3.52
N GLN A 114 73.81 2.13 2.53
CA GLN A 114 72.58 2.89 2.25
C GLN A 114 71.30 2.14 2.60
N GLN A 115 71.41 0.90 3.10
CA GLN A 115 70.28 0.04 3.44
C GLN A 115 69.77 0.26 4.89
N GLU A 116 70.64 0.66 5.82
CA GLU A 116 70.32 0.71 7.27
C GLU A 116 69.43 1.90 7.68
N ALA A 117 69.42 2.99 6.92
CA ALA A 117 68.56 4.15 7.21
C ALA A 117 67.12 3.97 6.69
N ALA A 118 66.91 3.11 5.69
CA ALA A 118 65.59 2.81 5.14
C ALA A 118 64.85 1.75 5.98
N THR A 119 65.58 0.79 6.56
CA THR A 119 65.01 -0.24 7.42
C THR A 119 64.49 0.31 8.75
N ALA A 120 65.17 1.30 9.34
CA ALA A 120 64.74 1.91 10.61
C ALA A 120 63.41 2.68 10.52
N ARG A 121 63.14 3.36 9.39
CA ARG A 121 61.85 4.04 9.17
C ARG A 121 60.69 3.07 8.93
N GLN A 122 60.98 1.96 8.25
CA GLN A 122 59.99 0.94 7.94
C GLN A 122 59.62 0.12 9.18
N GLU A 123 60.57 -0.09 10.11
CA GLU A 123 60.31 -0.72 11.41
C GLU A 123 59.37 0.13 12.28
N GLU A 124 59.52 1.46 12.30
CA GLU A 124 58.67 2.36 13.08
C GLU A 124 57.23 2.40 12.52
N GLU A 125 57.06 2.46 11.19
CA GLU A 125 55.75 2.37 10.54
C GLU A 125 55.07 1.01 10.76
N THR A 126 55.83 -0.09 10.76
CA THR A 126 55.26 -1.42 11.06
C THR A 126 54.83 -1.55 12.52
N LEU A 127 55.54 -0.93 13.47
CA LEU A 127 55.15 -0.92 14.87
C LEU A 127 53.83 -0.14 15.09
N VAL A 128 53.67 1.01 14.44
CA VAL A 128 52.43 1.81 14.50
C VAL A 128 51.25 1.02 13.91
N LEU A 129 51.44 0.37 12.76
CA LEU A 129 50.40 -0.46 12.13
C LEU A 129 49.99 -1.65 13.02
N VAL A 130 50.95 -2.26 13.70
CA VAL A 130 50.69 -3.36 14.65
C VAL A 130 49.96 -2.85 15.90
N GLU A 131 50.26 -1.66 16.39
CA GLU A 131 49.50 -1.03 17.48
C GLU A 131 48.06 -0.70 17.09
N GLU A 132 47.83 -0.15 15.90
CA GLU A 132 46.50 0.09 15.35
C GLU A 132 45.69 -1.20 15.19
N LEU A 133 46.32 -2.27 14.68
CA LEU A 133 45.67 -3.58 14.56
C LEU A 133 45.32 -4.16 15.93
N ARG A 134 46.18 -3.99 16.95
CA ARG A 134 45.87 -4.39 18.33
C ARG A 134 44.73 -3.57 18.91
N GLU A 135 44.66 -2.28 18.63
CA GLU A 135 43.56 -1.43 19.09
C GLU A 135 42.23 -1.79 18.41
N LYS A 136 42.23 -2.04 17.10
CA LYS A 136 41.06 -2.56 16.37
C LYS A 136 40.61 -3.91 16.93
N ASN A 137 41.54 -4.81 17.23
CA ASN A 137 41.21 -6.10 17.86
C ASN A 137 40.59 -5.91 19.25
N ARG A 138 41.08 -4.98 20.07
CA ARG A 138 40.44 -4.61 21.37
C ARG A 138 39.04 -4.00 21.18
N LYS A 139 38.80 -3.23 20.12
CA LYS A 139 37.47 -2.69 19.78
C LYS A 139 36.50 -3.81 19.42
N PHE A 140 36.91 -4.73 18.54
CA PHE A 140 36.09 -5.90 18.19
C PHE A 140 35.80 -6.80 19.40
N GLN A 141 36.75 -6.97 20.32
CA GLN A 141 36.52 -7.73 21.55
C GLN A 141 35.49 -7.07 22.47
N ARG A 142 35.46 -5.73 22.54
CA ARG A 142 34.43 -4.98 23.29
C ARG A 142 33.06 -5.08 22.62
N GLU A 143 32.97 -4.85 21.32
CA GLU A 143 31.72 -5.00 20.57
C GLU A 143 31.16 -6.43 20.67
N LEU A 144 32.03 -7.45 20.65
CA LEU A 144 31.63 -8.83 20.88
C LEU A 144 31.18 -9.12 22.32
N ALA A 145 31.60 -8.32 23.31
CA ALA A 145 31.11 -8.42 24.68
C ALA A 145 29.72 -7.75 24.79
N ASP A 146 29.58 -6.55 24.23
CA ASP A 146 28.34 -5.78 24.21
C ASP A 146 27.23 -6.56 23.47
N LEU A 147 27.55 -7.16 22.31
CA LEU A 147 26.61 -8.01 21.57
C LEU A 147 26.24 -9.28 22.35
N ARG A 148 27.13 -9.84 23.17
CA ARG A 148 26.79 -10.98 24.04
C ARG A 148 25.86 -10.57 25.17
N GLU A 149 26.07 -9.40 25.76
CA GLU A 149 25.20 -8.83 26.78
C GLU A 149 23.81 -8.52 26.22
N GLU A 150 23.74 -7.92 25.03
CA GLU A 150 22.47 -7.67 24.33
C GLU A 150 21.76 -8.98 24.00
N ASN A 151 22.48 -10.00 23.52
CA ASN A 151 21.90 -11.30 23.25
C ASN A 151 21.38 -11.98 24.53
N GLN A 152 22.06 -11.79 25.66
CA GLN A 152 21.63 -12.27 26.96
C GLN A 152 20.39 -11.51 27.45
N ALA A 153 20.36 -10.19 27.32
CA ALA A 153 19.20 -9.36 27.66
C ALA A 153 17.98 -9.69 26.79
N LEU A 154 18.18 -10.01 25.50
CA LEU A 154 17.12 -10.47 24.60
C LEU A 154 16.60 -11.86 25.00
N LYS A 155 17.49 -12.78 25.42
CA LYS A 155 17.07 -14.08 25.97
C LYS A 155 16.28 -13.93 27.26
N GLU A 156 16.68 -13.02 28.15
CA GLU A 156 15.95 -12.73 29.38
C GLU A 156 14.58 -12.10 29.09
N LYS A 157 14.50 -11.19 28.11
CA LYS A 157 13.22 -10.65 27.64
C LYS A 157 12.32 -11.72 27.01
N LEU A 158 12.89 -12.66 26.25
CA LEU A 158 12.16 -13.80 25.70
C LEU A 158 11.63 -14.70 26.82
N LEU A 159 12.44 -14.99 27.83
CA LEU A 159 12.05 -15.74 29.02
C LEU A 159 10.95 -15.03 29.82
N CYS A 160 11.00 -13.69 29.94
CA CYS A 160 9.93 -12.91 30.59
C CYS A 160 8.62 -12.90 29.77
N LEU A 161 8.72 -12.91 28.43
CA LEU A 161 7.57 -13.00 27.54
C LEU A 161 6.97 -14.42 27.54
N GLU A 162 7.78 -15.47 27.63
CA GLU A 162 7.32 -16.86 27.80
C GLU A 162 6.77 -17.13 29.21
N ALA A 163 7.27 -16.42 30.24
CA ALA A 163 6.75 -16.48 31.60
C ALA A 163 5.46 -15.66 31.82
N SER A 164 4.96 -14.95 30.80
CA SER A 164 3.70 -14.22 30.84
C SER A 164 2.55 -15.12 30.34
N PRO A 165 1.61 -15.58 31.20
CA PRO A 165 0.59 -16.53 30.78
C PRO A 165 -0.45 -15.87 29.88
N SER A 166 -0.42 -16.17 28.58
CA SER A 166 -1.52 -15.90 27.67
C SER A 166 -2.65 -16.89 27.95
N HIS A 167 -3.70 -16.40 28.61
CA HIS A 167 -4.98 -17.11 28.70
C HIS A 167 -5.57 -17.31 27.31
N ASN A 168 -5.71 -18.57 26.87
CA ASN A 168 -6.73 -18.98 25.92
C ASN A 168 -7.61 -20.07 26.53
N THR A 169 -8.89 -19.92 26.25
CA THR A 169 -10.08 -20.65 26.67
C THR A 169 -9.96 -22.19 26.62
N ASN A 170 -10.20 -22.88 27.75
CA ASN A 170 -11.23 -23.93 27.87
C ASN A 170 -11.32 -24.56 29.27
N THR A 171 -12.55 -24.57 29.78
CA THR A 171 -13.21 -25.58 30.64
C THR A 171 -12.63 -25.97 32.01
N SER A 172 -13.52 -25.82 33.00
CA SER A 172 -13.76 -26.68 34.17
C SER A 172 -13.06 -26.38 35.50
N SER A 173 -13.89 -26.44 36.55
CA SER A 173 -13.64 -26.62 37.99
C SER A 173 -13.21 -25.41 38.87
N LYS A 174 -14.18 -24.96 39.69
CA LYS A 174 -14.04 -24.40 41.06
C LYS A 174 -13.19 -25.35 41.95
N PRO A 175 -12.57 -24.94 43.10
CA PRO A 175 -13.15 -24.03 44.10
C PRO A 175 -12.20 -23.10 44.92
N LEU A 176 -12.82 -22.12 45.63
CA LEU A 176 -12.51 -21.49 46.93
C LEU A 176 -11.05 -21.08 47.29
N VAL A 177 -10.81 -19.78 47.61
CA VAL A 177 -10.63 -19.24 49.00
C VAL A 177 -10.37 -17.71 49.04
N ASN A 178 -11.25 -17.04 49.79
CA ASN A 178 -11.09 -15.92 50.74
C ASN A 178 -9.77 -15.10 50.84
N SER A 179 -9.87 -13.76 50.76
CA SER A 179 -9.33 -12.70 51.69
C SER A 179 -9.39 -11.31 50.98
N LEU A 180 -10.22 -10.35 51.45
CA LEU A 180 -9.84 -9.13 52.22
C LEU A 180 -8.81 -8.24 51.46
N THR A 181 -9.01 -6.98 51.10
CA THR A 181 -9.53 -5.80 51.85
C THR A 181 -9.72 -4.58 50.93
N SER A 182 -10.60 -3.66 51.35
CA SER A 182 -10.52 -2.19 51.26
C SER A 182 -10.86 -1.43 49.96
N ASP A 183 -12.06 -0.83 50.05
CA ASP A 183 -12.35 0.61 50.04
C ASP A 183 -12.53 1.39 48.73
N SER A 184 -13.79 1.81 48.59
CA SER A 184 -14.26 3.14 48.22
C SER A 184 -14.23 3.54 46.75
N SER A 185 -15.39 3.47 46.09
CA SER A 185 -16.10 4.71 45.72
C SER A 185 -17.47 4.42 45.10
N VAL A 186 -18.40 5.23 45.56
CA VAL A 186 -19.83 5.36 45.28
C VAL A 186 -20.15 5.70 43.82
N SER A 187 -21.12 5.00 43.22
CA SER A 187 -22.23 5.56 42.41
C SER A 187 -22.93 4.44 41.61
N CYS A 188 -24.07 3.98 42.11
CA CYS A 188 -25.10 3.30 41.30
C CYS A 188 -26.46 3.66 41.88
N SER A 189 -27.29 4.31 41.09
CA SER A 189 -28.74 4.35 41.26
C SER A 189 -29.34 3.07 40.66
N PRO A 190 -30.33 2.46 41.33
CA PRO A 190 -31.34 1.71 40.61
C PRO A 190 -32.75 2.24 40.91
N ALA A 191 -33.57 2.24 39.86
CA ALA A 191 -35.01 2.23 39.96
C ALA A 191 -35.47 0.90 40.57
N LEU A 192 -36.53 0.93 41.40
CA LEU A 192 -37.68 0.02 41.33
C LEU A 192 -38.77 0.46 42.34
N THR A 193 -40.01 0.45 41.83
CA THR A 193 -41.28 0.15 42.53
C THR A 193 -41.72 1.01 43.71
N LYS A 194 -42.83 1.73 43.54
CA LYS A 194 -44.10 1.49 44.24
C LYS A 194 -45.14 2.56 43.85
N GLU A 195 -46.33 2.06 43.53
CA GLU A 195 -47.63 2.75 43.51
C GLU A 195 -47.85 3.63 44.76
N PRO A 196 -48.73 4.66 44.74
CA PRO A 196 -50.17 4.38 44.79
C PRO A 196 -51.11 5.37 44.05
N THR A 197 -52.24 4.82 43.62
CA THR A 197 -53.62 5.36 43.70
C THR A 197 -53.97 6.76 43.20
N SER A 198 -55.05 6.78 42.39
CA SER A 198 -56.17 7.75 42.37
C SER A 198 -56.33 8.52 41.06
N ALA A 199 -57.17 7.98 40.16
CA ALA A 199 -57.99 8.78 39.26
C ALA A 199 -59.27 7.98 38.95
N ASP A 200 -60.39 8.53 39.43
CA ASP A 200 -61.75 8.04 39.32
C ASP A 200 -62.50 8.82 38.21
N SER A 201 -63.58 8.23 37.73
CA SER A 201 -64.60 8.72 36.78
C SER A 201 -64.30 8.55 35.29
N SER A 202 -65.20 8.10 34.41
CA SER A 202 -66.52 7.45 34.46
C SER A 202 -66.85 7.14 33.00
N GLU A 203 -67.19 5.89 32.65
CA GLU A 203 -67.82 5.57 31.36
C GLU A 203 -69.10 4.75 31.59
N LEU A 204 -70.03 5.06 30.71
CA LEU A 204 -71.46 4.83 30.65
C LEU A 204 -71.83 3.36 30.42
N GLU A 205 -72.91 2.86 31.03
CA GLU A 205 -73.97 2.09 30.34
C GLU A 205 -75.10 1.63 31.28
N LYS A 206 -76.34 2.01 30.96
CA LYS A 206 -77.54 1.15 30.92
C LYS A 206 -78.81 1.97 30.69
N ARG A 207 -79.40 1.83 29.49
CA ARG A 207 -80.85 1.92 29.22
C ARG A 207 -81.53 0.62 29.74
N PRO A 208 -82.88 0.44 29.84
CA PRO A 208 -83.89 0.84 28.83
C PRO A 208 -85.38 1.04 29.28
N SER A 209 -86.27 1.25 28.27
CA SER A 209 -87.73 0.95 28.15
C SER A 209 -88.63 2.20 27.94
N LEU A 210 -89.76 2.24 27.21
CA LEU A 210 -90.43 1.47 26.14
C LEU A 210 -91.68 2.30 25.70
N LEU A 211 -91.96 2.36 24.39
CA LEU A 211 -93.24 2.50 23.62
C LEU A 211 -94.49 3.25 24.17
N ALA A 212 -95.12 4.08 23.31
CA ALA A 212 -96.50 3.88 22.81
C ALA A 212 -96.86 4.83 21.64
N LEU A 213 -97.72 4.34 20.74
CA LEU A 213 -98.14 4.86 19.44
C LEU A 213 -99.66 5.10 19.43
N GLY A 214 -100.17 6.07 18.66
CA GLY A 214 -101.58 6.17 18.23
C GLY A 214 -101.83 7.43 17.38
N SER A 215 -102.00 7.31 16.05
CA SER A 215 -103.29 7.24 15.30
C SER A 215 -103.93 8.62 15.07
N SER A 216 -103.75 9.28 13.91
CA SER A 216 -104.46 9.14 12.61
C SER A 216 -105.75 9.98 12.51
N GLY A 217 -105.84 10.82 11.46
CA GLY A 217 -107.09 11.35 10.92
C GLY A 217 -107.03 12.80 10.43
N GLU A 218 -106.73 13.00 9.15
CA GLU A 218 -107.03 14.23 8.40
C GLU A 218 -108.55 14.39 8.17
N VAL A 219 -109.02 15.63 8.00
CA VAL A 219 -109.89 16.11 6.89
C VAL A 219 -110.14 17.63 7.05
N GLU A 220 -109.99 18.35 5.93
CA GLU A 220 -110.26 19.78 5.63
C GLU A 220 -111.74 20.17 5.92
N GLU A 221 -112.27 21.40 5.86
CA GLU A 221 -112.06 22.55 4.97
C GLU A 221 -112.99 23.73 5.41
N ALA A 222 -112.59 24.97 5.08
CA ALA A 222 -113.36 26.20 4.76
C ALA A 222 -114.53 26.70 5.67
N VAL A 223 -114.50 27.89 6.29
CA VAL A 223 -114.47 29.30 5.80
C VAL A 223 -115.83 29.87 5.29
N ALA A 224 -116.09 31.12 5.74
CA ALA A 224 -117.12 32.10 5.36
C ALA A 224 -118.43 32.06 6.18
N GLY A 225 -118.99 33.15 6.73
CA GLY A 225 -118.80 34.59 6.47
C GLY A 225 -120.14 35.23 6.10
N GLY A 226 -120.54 36.30 6.80
CA GLY A 226 -121.62 37.22 6.40
C GLY A 226 -122.87 37.16 7.30
N ALA A 227 -123.13 38.10 8.20
CA ALA A 227 -123.52 39.51 8.02
C ALA A 227 -125.04 39.74 7.82
N GLY A 228 -125.64 40.38 8.83
CA GLY A 228 -126.62 41.46 8.65
C GLY A 228 -128.12 41.12 8.78
N SER A 229 -128.77 41.61 9.83
CA SER A 229 -129.72 42.74 9.71
C SER A 229 -130.30 43.13 11.07
N ASN A 230 -130.27 44.43 11.36
CA ASN A 230 -131.00 45.09 12.43
C ASN A 230 -132.48 45.29 12.05
N ALA A 231 -133.39 45.14 13.02
CA ALA A 231 -134.60 45.99 13.09
C ALA A 231 -135.15 46.05 14.53
N ALA A 232 -135.41 47.30 14.93
CA ALA A 232 -135.88 47.81 16.20
C ALA A 232 -137.13 47.16 16.82
N GLY A 233 -137.28 47.30 18.14
CA GLY A 233 -138.61 47.37 18.76
C GLY A 233 -138.72 46.96 20.23
N LEU A 234 -138.28 47.84 21.14
CA LEU A 234 -138.83 48.08 22.49
C LEU A 234 -139.43 46.89 23.27
N GLY A 235 -138.67 46.37 24.23
CA GLY A 235 -139.16 45.49 25.30
C GLY A 235 -138.16 45.41 26.46
N LEU A 236 -138.12 46.43 27.32
CA LEU A 236 -137.30 46.44 28.54
C LEU A 236 -137.89 45.44 29.56
N SER A 237 -137.32 44.22 29.63
CA SER A 237 -137.70 43.12 30.55
C SER A 237 -136.44 42.51 31.19
N VAL A 238 -136.50 42.12 32.47
CA VAL A 238 -135.40 41.44 33.22
C VAL A 238 -134.78 40.28 32.41
N GLN A 239 -135.61 39.60 31.61
CA GLN A 239 -135.20 38.50 30.74
C GLN A 239 -134.20 38.95 29.65
N THR A 240 -134.37 40.15 29.08
CA THR A 240 -133.41 40.72 28.11
C THR A 240 -132.08 41.12 28.75
N LEU A 241 -132.07 41.46 30.05
CA LEU A 241 -130.83 41.71 30.80
C LEU A 241 -130.11 40.41 31.14
N THR A 242 -130.82 39.34 31.52
CA THR A 242 -130.23 38.01 31.77
C THR A 242 -129.64 37.41 30.49
N GLU A 243 -130.34 37.49 29.37
CA GLU A 243 -129.80 37.07 28.06
C GLU A 243 -128.58 37.92 27.66
N LYS A 244 -128.57 39.22 27.99
CA LYS A 244 -127.41 40.08 27.74
C LYS A 244 -126.21 39.71 28.62
N ILE A 245 -126.42 39.34 29.88
CA ILE A 245 -125.36 38.87 30.79
C ILE A 245 -124.82 37.53 30.30
N ASN A 246 -125.67 36.55 30.01
CA ASN A 246 -125.24 35.24 29.49
C ASN A 246 -124.47 35.40 28.17
N LYS A 247 -124.92 36.27 27.25
CA LYS A 247 -124.18 36.57 26.02
C LYS A 247 -122.83 37.25 26.30
N MET A 248 -122.75 38.11 27.31
CA MET A 248 -121.46 38.66 27.75
C MET A 248 -120.58 37.56 28.35
N GLU A 249 -121.12 36.69 29.20
CA GLU A 249 -120.40 35.56 29.79
C GLU A 249 -119.88 34.61 28.71
N GLU A 250 -120.69 34.20 27.75
CA GLU A 250 -120.28 33.37 26.61
C GLU A 250 -119.20 34.08 25.77
N SER A 251 -119.33 35.38 25.53
CA SER A 251 -118.29 36.14 24.82
C SER A 251 -116.99 36.22 25.62
N HIS A 252 -117.06 36.29 26.95
CA HIS A 252 -115.88 36.26 27.82
C HIS A 252 -115.22 34.87 27.82
N HIS A 253 -116.00 33.79 27.86
CA HIS A 253 -115.47 32.42 27.76
C HIS A 253 -114.85 32.17 26.39
N SER A 254 -115.50 32.56 25.28
CA SER A 254 -114.93 32.45 23.93
C SER A 254 -113.64 33.25 23.80
N THR A 255 -113.61 34.49 24.32
CA THR A 255 -112.39 35.31 24.32
C THR A 255 -111.30 34.67 25.17
N ALA A 256 -111.64 34.06 26.31
CA ALA A 256 -110.68 33.38 27.18
C ALA A 256 -110.14 32.08 26.58
N GLU A 257 -111.00 31.29 25.93
CA GLU A 257 -110.61 30.07 25.21
C GLU A 257 -109.74 30.41 24.00
N GLU A 258 -110.10 31.43 23.21
CA GLU A 258 -109.27 31.94 22.13
C GLU A 258 -107.90 32.43 22.66
N LEU A 259 -107.87 33.19 23.75
CA LEU A 259 -106.62 33.62 24.38
C LEU A 259 -105.80 32.41 24.88
N GLN A 260 -106.44 31.41 25.48
CA GLN A 260 -105.77 30.19 25.91
C GLN A 260 -105.20 29.41 24.71
N ALA A 261 -105.93 29.34 23.60
CA ALA A 261 -105.45 28.74 22.36
C ALA A 261 -104.25 29.52 21.79
N THR A 262 -104.29 30.86 21.79
CA THR A 262 -103.13 31.67 21.34
C THR A 262 -101.92 31.51 22.26
N LEU A 263 -102.12 31.37 23.58
CA LEU A 263 -101.02 31.10 24.51
C LEU A 263 -100.43 29.71 24.30
N GLN A 264 -101.27 28.71 24.04
CA GLN A 264 -100.80 27.37 23.71
C GLN A 264 -100.03 27.37 22.39
N GLU A 265 -100.55 28.02 21.34
CA GLU A 265 -99.85 28.14 20.06
C GLU A 265 -98.52 28.88 20.21
N LEU A 266 -98.45 29.96 20.99
CA LEU A 266 -97.19 30.64 21.31
C LEU A 266 -96.22 29.73 22.07
N SER A 267 -96.72 28.87 22.97
CA SER A 267 -95.90 27.88 23.68
C SER A 267 -95.34 26.82 22.72
N ASP A 268 -96.16 26.32 21.80
CA ASP A 268 -95.74 25.33 20.80
C ASP A 268 -94.72 25.93 19.82
N GLN A 269 -94.94 27.18 19.38
CA GLN A 269 -93.97 27.93 18.59
C GLN A 269 -92.66 28.13 19.36
N HIS A 270 -92.72 28.43 20.66
CA HIS A 270 -91.53 28.55 21.50
C HIS A 270 -90.75 27.23 21.59
N GLN A 271 -91.45 26.10 21.74
CA GLN A 271 -90.85 24.76 21.72
C GLN A 271 -90.16 24.46 20.38
N VAL A 272 -90.81 24.76 19.25
CA VAL A 272 -90.20 24.57 17.92
C VAL A 272 -88.95 25.44 17.74
N VAL A 273 -88.96 26.69 18.22
CA VAL A 273 -87.77 27.55 18.18
C VAL A 273 -86.63 26.96 19.01
N GLN A 274 -86.92 26.39 20.19
CA GLN A 274 -85.91 25.72 21.01
C GLN A 274 -85.32 24.50 20.30
N GLU A 275 -86.16 23.66 19.70
CA GLU A 275 -85.73 22.48 18.94
C GLU A 275 -84.88 22.86 17.72
N LEU A 276 -85.29 23.88 16.95
CA LEU A 276 -84.50 24.40 15.84
C LEU A 276 -83.19 25.04 16.30
N THR A 277 -83.15 25.62 17.51
CA THR A 277 -81.91 26.17 18.08
C THR A 277 -80.95 25.05 18.46
N ALA A 278 -81.44 24.00 19.15
CA ALA A 278 -80.65 22.83 19.48
C ALA A 278 -80.14 22.09 18.23
N GLU A 279 -80.97 21.99 17.18
CA GLU A 279 -80.57 21.39 15.92
C GLU A 279 -79.52 22.23 15.18
N ASN A 280 -79.61 23.56 15.21
CA ASN A 280 -78.56 24.44 14.67
C ASN A 280 -77.24 24.31 15.43
N GLU A 281 -77.29 24.19 16.77
CA GLU A 281 -76.09 23.94 17.59
C GLU A 281 -75.46 22.59 17.23
N ARG A 282 -76.27 21.53 17.11
CA ARG A 282 -75.84 20.20 16.67
C ARG A 282 -75.19 20.22 15.28
N LEU A 283 -75.81 20.90 14.31
CA LEU A 283 -75.26 21.06 12.96
C LEU A 283 -73.95 21.90 12.96
N SER A 284 -73.84 22.88 13.85
CA SER A 284 -72.61 23.66 14.04
C SER A 284 -71.47 22.80 14.59
N GLU A 285 -71.76 21.91 15.54
CA GLU A 285 -70.81 20.92 16.06
C GLU A 285 -70.36 19.94 14.98
N GLU A 286 -71.30 19.39 14.21
CA GLU A 286 -70.97 18.50 13.07
C GLU A 286 -70.11 19.21 12.02
N LYS A 287 -70.43 20.46 11.69
CA LYS A 287 -69.61 21.28 10.79
C LYS A 287 -68.20 21.49 11.35
N CYS A 288 -68.07 21.72 12.65
CA CYS A 288 -66.77 21.86 13.32
C CYS A 288 -65.95 20.56 13.26
N LEU A 289 -66.59 19.41 13.52
CA LEU A 289 -65.97 18.09 13.40
C LEU A 289 -65.53 17.76 11.96
N LEU A 290 -66.37 18.09 10.97
CA LEU A 290 -66.02 17.92 9.55
C LEU A 290 -64.87 18.83 9.14
N GLN A 291 -64.86 20.09 9.59
CA GLN A 291 -63.78 21.03 9.30
C GLN A 291 -62.45 20.58 9.90
N THR A 292 -62.45 20.11 11.15
CA THR A 292 -61.25 19.57 11.80
C THR A 292 -60.76 18.28 11.13
N SER A 293 -61.66 17.38 10.77
CA SER A 293 -61.31 16.16 10.03
C SER A 293 -60.70 16.47 8.66
N LEU A 294 -61.27 17.43 7.92
CA LEU A 294 -60.74 17.86 6.63
C LEU A 294 -59.36 18.53 6.78
N GLN A 295 -59.16 19.33 7.83
CA GLN A 295 -57.87 19.93 8.14
C GLN A 295 -56.81 18.86 8.42
N GLN A 296 -57.14 17.85 9.22
CA GLN A 296 -56.25 16.70 9.48
C GLN A 296 -55.91 15.95 8.18
N GLN A 297 -56.90 15.73 7.31
CA GLN A 297 -56.65 15.10 6.00
C GLN A 297 -55.70 15.92 5.12
N ARG A 298 -55.83 17.25 5.11
CA ARG A 298 -54.91 18.14 4.39
C ARG A 298 -53.49 18.04 4.92
N GLU A 299 -53.32 18.07 6.24
CA GLU A 299 -52.01 17.92 6.88
C GLU A 299 -51.39 16.55 6.57
N HIS A 300 -52.18 15.48 6.61
CA HIS A 300 -51.72 14.15 6.21
C HIS A 300 -51.23 14.09 4.76
N VAL A 301 -51.96 14.72 3.82
CA VAL A 301 -51.55 14.79 2.42
C VAL A 301 -50.29 15.64 2.25
N GLU A 302 -50.16 16.75 2.97
CA GLU A 302 -48.98 17.60 2.94
C GLU A 302 -47.73 16.88 3.44
N VAL A 303 -47.85 16.11 4.54
CA VAL A 303 -46.75 15.27 5.04
C VAL A 303 -46.36 14.19 4.03
N LEU A 304 -47.32 13.58 3.34
CA LEU A 304 -47.02 12.61 2.28
C LEU A 304 -46.36 13.28 1.07
N ALA A 305 -46.77 14.49 0.71
CA ALA A 305 -46.15 15.28 -0.35
C ALA A 305 -44.69 15.62 -0.02
N GLN A 306 -44.42 16.09 1.20
CA GLN A 306 -43.05 16.35 1.68
C GLN A 306 -42.18 15.09 1.66
N LYS A 307 -42.71 13.95 2.09
CA LYS A 307 -42.00 12.66 2.02
C LYS A 307 -41.66 12.28 0.58
N ASN A 308 -42.59 12.46 -0.36
CA ASN A 308 -42.35 12.20 -1.77
C ASN A 308 -41.28 13.14 -2.36
N GLU A 309 -41.27 14.42 -1.99
CA GLU A 309 -40.26 15.38 -2.43
C GLU A 309 -38.85 14.99 -1.92
N VAL A 310 -38.73 14.57 -0.66
CA VAL A 310 -37.46 14.08 -0.09
C VAL A 310 -36.98 12.82 -0.81
N LEU A 311 -37.88 11.87 -1.08
CA LEU A 311 -37.53 10.65 -1.83
C LEU A 311 -37.11 10.97 -3.28
N ALA A 312 -37.80 11.90 -3.95
CA ALA A 312 -37.42 12.36 -5.29
C ALA A 312 -36.04 13.02 -5.29
N SER A 313 -35.75 13.85 -4.28
CA SER A 313 -34.44 14.52 -4.13
C SER A 313 -33.32 13.50 -3.90
N ARG A 314 -33.56 12.50 -3.04
CA ARG A 314 -32.60 11.40 -2.81
C ARG A 314 -32.36 10.54 -4.05
N LEU A 315 -33.40 10.26 -4.84
CA LEU A 315 -33.26 9.55 -6.12
C LEU A 315 -32.44 10.37 -7.13
N GLN A 316 -32.65 11.69 -7.18
CA GLN A 316 -31.87 12.59 -8.02
C GLN A 316 -30.39 12.62 -7.59
N GLU A 317 -30.10 12.75 -6.30
CA GLU A 317 -28.74 12.69 -5.76
C GLU A 317 -28.06 11.35 -6.07
N GLN A 318 -28.78 10.24 -5.91
CA GLN A 318 -28.26 8.91 -6.23
C GLN A 318 -27.93 8.77 -7.72
N THR A 319 -28.78 9.30 -8.59
CA THR A 319 -28.54 9.30 -10.04
C THR A 319 -27.33 10.15 -10.40
N GLN A 320 -27.20 11.35 -9.80
CA GLN A 320 -26.03 12.22 -10.00
C GLN A 320 -24.74 11.57 -9.50
N ALA A 321 -24.76 10.95 -8.32
CA ALA A 321 -23.62 10.23 -7.77
C ALA A 321 -23.23 9.01 -8.64
N GLN A 322 -24.20 8.32 -9.25
CA GLN A 322 -23.93 7.25 -10.21
C GLN A 322 -23.29 7.78 -11.50
N THR A 323 -23.82 8.86 -12.06
CA THR A 323 -23.23 9.50 -13.25
C THR A 323 -21.80 9.99 -12.98
N GLN A 324 -21.55 10.62 -11.82
CA GLN A 324 -20.22 11.06 -11.41
C GLN A 324 -19.26 9.87 -11.28
N ARG A 325 -19.67 8.78 -10.61
CA ARG A 325 -18.83 7.57 -10.54
C ARG A 325 -18.54 6.98 -11.91
N GLN A 326 -19.51 7.02 -12.82
CA GLN A 326 -19.32 6.48 -14.17
C GLN A 326 -18.40 7.37 -15.02
N GLU A 327 -18.49 8.70 -14.89
CA GLU A 327 -17.54 9.65 -15.48
C GLU A 327 -16.15 9.49 -14.89
N GLU A 328 -16.01 9.32 -13.57
CA GLU A 328 -14.74 9.05 -12.90
C GLU A 328 -14.10 7.74 -13.38
N LEU A 329 -14.90 6.68 -13.53
CA LEU A 329 -14.42 5.39 -14.08
C LEU A 329 -14.02 5.53 -15.56
N SER A 330 -14.76 6.30 -16.35
CA SER A 330 -14.41 6.61 -17.74
C SER A 330 -13.11 7.41 -17.83
N ASN A 331 -12.92 8.38 -16.93
CA ASN A 331 -11.73 9.23 -16.86
C ASN A 331 -10.51 8.48 -16.28
N GLN A 332 -10.71 7.37 -15.58
CA GLN A 332 -9.62 6.49 -15.12
C GLN A 332 -9.00 5.64 -16.23
N GLY A 333 -9.72 5.42 -17.34
CA GLY A 333 -9.22 4.69 -18.52
C GLY A 333 -7.84 5.13 -19.02
N PRO A 334 -7.60 6.43 -19.33
CA PRO A 334 -6.28 6.92 -19.75
C PRO A 334 -5.22 6.75 -18.66
N ARG A 335 -5.55 6.95 -17.39
CA ARG A 335 -4.61 6.76 -16.27
C ARG A 335 -4.20 5.29 -16.12
N LEU A 336 -5.14 4.35 -16.30
CA LEU A 336 -4.86 2.92 -16.30
C LEU A 336 -4.01 2.51 -17.52
N ALA A 337 -4.29 3.08 -18.70
CA ALA A 337 -3.49 2.85 -19.90
C ALA A 337 -2.05 3.41 -19.76
N GLU A 338 -1.88 4.58 -19.14
CA GLU A 338 -0.55 5.13 -18.82
C GLU A 338 0.21 4.25 -17.81
N LEU A 339 -0.50 3.70 -16.81
CA LEU A 339 0.09 2.77 -15.84
C LEU A 339 0.52 1.46 -16.52
N GLU A 340 -0.33 0.90 -17.37
CA GLU A 340 -0.03 -0.30 -18.17
C GLU A 340 1.16 -0.07 -19.10
N GLN A 341 1.23 1.09 -19.76
CA GLN A 341 2.38 1.47 -20.59
C GLN A 341 3.67 1.53 -19.76
N ARG A 342 3.66 2.17 -18.58
CA ARG A 342 4.85 2.23 -17.72
C ARG A 342 5.29 0.85 -17.25
N TYR A 343 4.37 -0.05 -16.93
CA TYR A 343 4.72 -1.43 -16.61
C TYR A 343 5.37 -2.15 -17.79
N ALA A 344 4.84 -1.97 -19.01
CA ALA A 344 5.45 -2.53 -20.22
C ALA A 344 6.87 -1.99 -20.44
N GLU A 345 7.08 -0.68 -20.31
CA GLU A 345 8.40 -0.04 -20.44
C GLU A 345 9.41 -0.57 -19.42
N VAL A 346 9.01 -0.78 -18.16
CA VAL A 346 9.88 -1.35 -17.12
C VAL A 346 10.21 -2.82 -17.38
N VAL A 347 9.25 -3.59 -17.90
CA VAL A 347 9.51 -4.99 -18.28
C VAL A 347 10.49 -5.05 -19.44
N ASP A 348 10.35 -4.18 -20.43
CA ASP A 348 11.22 -4.13 -21.60
C ASP A 348 12.62 -3.62 -21.24
N SER A 349 12.76 -2.60 -20.39
CA SER A 349 14.06 -2.15 -19.90
C SER A 349 14.77 -3.24 -19.09
N SER A 350 14.06 -3.94 -18.21
CA SER A 350 14.60 -5.10 -17.48
C SER A 350 15.02 -6.24 -18.40
N ARG A 351 14.26 -6.50 -19.49
CA ARG A 351 14.63 -7.50 -20.50
C ARG A 351 15.91 -7.10 -21.23
N PHE A 352 16.02 -5.83 -21.64
CA PHE A 352 17.20 -5.30 -22.31
C PHE A 352 18.44 -5.33 -21.40
N GLU A 353 18.29 -4.96 -20.13
CA GLU A 353 19.39 -5.05 -19.15
C GLU A 353 19.84 -6.51 -18.93
N ARG A 354 18.89 -7.45 -18.82
CA ARG A 354 19.20 -8.88 -18.76
C ARG A 354 19.95 -9.37 -20.00
N GLU A 355 19.51 -8.98 -21.19
CA GLU A 355 20.19 -9.32 -22.44
C GLU A 355 21.61 -8.74 -22.49
N LYS A 356 21.80 -7.49 -22.05
CA LYS A 356 23.12 -6.87 -21.94
C LYS A 356 24.03 -7.63 -20.97
N LEU A 357 23.52 -8.05 -19.81
CA LEU A 357 24.27 -8.84 -18.84
C LEU A 357 24.64 -10.22 -19.40
N VAL A 358 23.73 -10.87 -20.13
CA VAL A 358 24.01 -12.15 -20.80
C VAL A 358 25.10 -11.96 -21.86
N ASN A 359 25.03 -10.91 -22.68
CA ASN A 359 26.08 -10.62 -23.67
C ASN A 359 27.45 -10.39 -23.00
N ILE A 360 27.49 -9.65 -21.89
CA ILE A 360 28.74 -9.47 -21.11
C ILE A 360 29.22 -10.80 -20.54
N GLN A 361 28.32 -11.63 -20.01
CA GLN A 361 28.65 -12.95 -19.50
C GLN A 361 29.21 -13.87 -20.60
N GLU A 362 28.63 -13.86 -21.80
CA GLU A 362 29.13 -14.61 -22.96
C GLU A 362 30.50 -14.11 -23.41
N GLN A 363 30.73 -12.79 -23.43
CA GLN A 363 32.04 -12.20 -23.74
C GLN A 363 33.11 -12.59 -22.71
N LEU A 364 32.79 -12.50 -21.42
CA LEU A 364 33.71 -12.89 -20.35
C LEU A 364 33.99 -14.40 -20.37
N ALA A 365 32.97 -15.23 -20.62
CA ALA A 365 33.13 -16.67 -20.78
C ALA A 365 33.96 -17.03 -22.03
N GLY A 366 33.83 -16.27 -23.12
CA GLY A 366 34.67 -16.39 -24.30
C GLY A 366 36.13 -16.04 -24.02
N SER A 367 36.37 -14.92 -23.32
CA SER A 367 37.71 -14.49 -22.90
C SER A 367 38.37 -15.49 -21.95
N LEU A 368 37.62 -16.02 -20.99
CA LEU A 368 38.12 -17.05 -20.07
C LEU A 368 38.54 -18.32 -20.82
N ARG A 369 37.69 -18.83 -21.74
CA ARG A 369 38.06 -19.99 -22.56
C ARG A 369 39.30 -19.76 -23.41
N ALA A 370 39.43 -18.58 -24.03
CA ALA A 370 40.62 -18.24 -24.80
C ALA A 370 41.89 -18.22 -23.93
N LEU A 371 41.80 -17.69 -22.70
CA LEU A 371 42.90 -17.69 -21.75
C LEU A 371 43.23 -19.11 -21.25
N GLU A 372 42.22 -19.96 -21.03
CA GLU A 372 42.39 -21.37 -20.69
C GLU A 372 43.11 -22.14 -21.82
N GLU A 373 42.73 -21.89 -23.08
CA GLU A 373 43.39 -22.45 -24.26
C GLU A 373 44.86 -21.99 -24.36
N GLU A 374 45.14 -20.70 -24.18
CA GLU A 374 46.52 -20.17 -24.15
C GLU A 374 47.33 -20.78 -23.00
N HIS A 375 46.72 -20.93 -21.82
CA HIS A 375 47.36 -21.60 -20.69
C HIS A 375 47.69 -23.06 -21.02
N GLN A 376 46.79 -23.77 -21.69
CA GLN A 376 47.01 -25.16 -22.07
C GLN A 376 48.11 -25.30 -23.14
N VAL A 377 48.17 -24.38 -24.10
CA VAL A 377 49.25 -24.33 -25.10
C VAL A 377 50.59 -24.05 -24.43
N THR A 378 50.68 -23.00 -23.60
CA THR A 378 51.91 -22.65 -22.88
C THR A 378 52.35 -23.76 -21.92
N GLN A 379 51.41 -24.45 -21.26
CA GLN A 379 51.71 -25.63 -20.45
C GLN A 379 52.28 -26.77 -21.30
N GLY A 380 51.75 -27.00 -22.51
CA GLY A 380 52.28 -27.94 -23.48
C GLY A 380 53.72 -27.63 -23.88
N GLU A 381 54.02 -26.36 -24.19
CA GLU A 381 55.37 -25.89 -24.50
C GLU A 381 56.34 -26.03 -23.32
N VAL A 382 55.88 -25.75 -22.09
CA VAL A 382 56.69 -25.96 -20.89
C VAL A 382 57.02 -27.44 -20.70
N CYS A 383 56.08 -28.35 -21.00
CA CYS A 383 56.33 -29.78 -20.96
C CYS A 383 57.37 -30.22 -22.00
N SER A 384 57.24 -29.77 -23.26
CA SER A 384 58.22 -30.11 -24.31
C SER A 384 59.62 -29.55 -23.99
N LEU A 385 59.72 -28.31 -23.52
CA LEU A 385 60.99 -27.71 -23.09
C LEU A 385 61.59 -28.44 -21.88
N LYS A 386 60.76 -28.92 -20.94
CA LYS A 386 61.23 -29.75 -19.82
C LYS A 386 61.81 -31.08 -20.32
N GLU A 387 61.21 -31.69 -21.33
CA GLU A 387 61.72 -32.92 -21.96
C GLU A 387 63.02 -32.67 -22.73
N ASP A 388 63.09 -31.59 -23.50
CA ASP A 388 64.31 -31.17 -24.20
C ASP A 388 65.44 -30.90 -23.20
N ARG A 389 65.16 -30.20 -22.10
CA ARG A 389 66.12 -29.97 -21.01
C ARG A 389 66.62 -31.28 -20.41
N LYS A 390 65.73 -32.25 -20.16
CA LYS A 390 66.12 -33.59 -19.67
C LYS A 390 67.00 -34.31 -20.68
N ARG A 391 66.67 -34.26 -21.98
CA ARG A 391 67.48 -34.84 -23.06
C ARG A 391 68.87 -34.21 -23.14
N LEU A 392 68.95 -32.88 -23.13
CA LEU A 392 70.22 -32.15 -23.13
C LEU A 392 71.04 -32.42 -21.86
N GLN A 393 70.39 -32.54 -20.70
CA GLN A 393 71.06 -32.89 -19.45
C GLN A 393 71.65 -34.30 -19.52
N ALA A 394 70.93 -35.29 -20.08
CA ALA A 394 71.46 -36.64 -20.29
C ALA A 394 72.66 -36.64 -21.25
N MET A 395 72.59 -35.90 -22.36
CA MET A 395 73.70 -35.72 -23.30
C MET A 395 74.92 -35.08 -22.64
N LEU A 396 74.71 -34.07 -21.78
CA LEU A 396 75.79 -33.41 -21.04
C LEU A 396 76.47 -34.36 -20.06
N GLU A 397 75.71 -35.16 -19.32
CA GLU A 397 76.29 -36.15 -18.40
C GLU A 397 77.06 -37.25 -19.15
N GLN A 398 76.52 -37.71 -20.29
CA GLN A 398 77.23 -38.65 -21.16
C GLN A 398 78.56 -38.06 -21.69
N GLU A 399 78.57 -36.78 -22.08
CA GLU A 399 79.78 -36.11 -22.56
C GLU A 399 80.79 -35.84 -21.44
N LYS A 400 80.33 -35.57 -20.21
CA LYS A 400 81.21 -35.51 -19.04
C LYS A 400 81.84 -36.86 -18.77
N GLU A 401 81.07 -37.94 -18.87
CA GLU A 401 81.58 -39.30 -18.69
C GLU A 401 82.60 -39.65 -19.78
N SER A 402 82.30 -39.36 -21.05
CA SER A 402 83.22 -39.59 -22.19
C SER A 402 84.51 -38.77 -22.04
N LYS A 403 84.41 -37.49 -21.66
CA LYS A 403 85.57 -36.63 -21.37
C LYS A 403 86.37 -37.15 -20.19
N GLY A 404 85.71 -37.62 -19.13
CA GLY A 404 86.35 -38.25 -17.98
C GLY A 404 87.09 -39.53 -18.35
N GLN A 405 86.52 -40.36 -19.22
CA GLN A 405 87.18 -41.54 -19.79
C GLN A 405 88.39 -41.14 -20.66
N ALA A 406 88.25 -40.14 -21.52
CA ALA A 406 89.33 -39.64 -22.37
C ALA A 406 90.48 -39.01 -21.54
N SER A 407 90.18 -38.27 -20.48
CA SER A 407 91.18 -37.71 -19.55
C SER A 407 91.97 -38.82 -18.87
N ARG A 408 91.29 -39.86 -18.38
CA ARG A 408 91.95 -41.04 -17.78
C ARG A 408 92.86 -41.75 -18.78
N ALA A 409 92.40 -41.99 -20.01
CA ALA A 409 93.23 -42.57 -21.06
C ALA A 409 94.45 -41.67 -21.40
N ALA A 410 94.26 -40.35 -21.44
CA ALA A 410 95.36 -39.40 -21.67
C ALA A 410 96.37 -39.37 -20.51
N GLU A 411 95.90 -39.49 -19.26
CA GLU A 411 96.75 -39.63 -18.06
C GLU A 411 97.54 -40.93 -18.09
N GLU A 412 96.92 -42.05 -18.45
CA GLU A 412 97.60 -43.33 -18.64
C GLU A 412 98.67 -43.23 -19.73
N HIS A 413 98.35 -42.66 -20.90
CA HIS A 413 99.34 -42.43 -21.96
C HIS A 413 100.47 -41.49 -21.51
N ARG A 414 100.17 -40.42 -20.76
CA ARG A 414 101.19 -39.52 -20.22
C ARG A 414 102.11 -40.24 -19.25
N ALA A 415 101.58 -41.05 -18.34
CA ALA A 415 102.38 -41.87 -17.43
C ALA A 415 103.29 -42.84 -18.20
N THR A 416 102.80 -43.46 -19.29
CA THR A 416 103.65 -44.30 -20.14
C THR A 416 104.74 -43.50 -20.87
N ALA A 417 104.46 -42.27 -21.31
CA ALA A 417 105.43 -41.40 -21.96
C ALA A 417 106.49 -40.87 -20.97
N GLU A 418 106.09 -40.49 -19.76
CA GLU A 418 107.01 -40.10 -18.68
C GLU A 418 107.95 -41.24 -18.30
N HIS A 419 107.43 -42.47 -18.22
CA HIS A 419 108.26 -43.65 -18.04
C HIS A 419 109.34 -43.79 -19.14
N LEU A 420 108.95 -43.68 -20.42
CA LEU A 420 109.89 -43.70 -21.55
C LEU A 420 110.87 -42.51 -21.53
N GLN A 421 110.43 -41.32 -21.11
CA GLN A 421 111.25 -40.12 -21.00
C GLN A 421 112.33 -40.28 -19.91
N LEU A 422 111.99 -40.87 -18.76
CA LEU A 422 112.95 -41.16 -17.70
C LEU A 422 114.02 -42.14 -18.21
N GLU A 423 113.63 -43.15 -18.99
CA GLU A 423 114.56 -44.07 -19.63
C GLU A 423 115.47 -43.34 -20.64
N SER A 424 114.93 -42.45 -21.47
CA SER A 424 115.72 -41.62 -22.39
C SER A 424 116.66 -40.65 -21.65
N SER A 425 116.23 -40.08 -20.52
CA SER A 425 117.05 -39.15 -19.72
C SER A 425 118.22 -39.87 -19.06
N ARG A 426 117.99 -41.10 -18.59
CA ARG A 426 119.05 -42.01 -18.12
C ARG A 426 120.08 -42.28 -19.21
N LEU A 427 119.64 -42.56 -20.44
CA LEU A 427 120.53 -42.75 -21.60
C LEU A 427 121.28 -41.45 -21.97
N LYS A 428 120.63 -40.28 -21.88
CA LYS A 428 121.26 -38.98 -22.18
C LYS A 428 122.32 -38.58 -21.16
N ALA A 429 122.08 -38.77 -19.88
CA ALA A 429 123.07 -38.50 -18.82
C ALA A 429 124.36 -39.28 -19.06
N GLN A 430 124.25 -40.51 -19.56
CA GLN A 430 125.40 -41.31 -19.99
C GLN A 430 126.22 -40.62 -21.10
N VAL A 431 125.57 -39.96 -22.06
CA VAL A 431 126.22 -39.23 -23.15
C VAL A 431 126.91 -37.96 -22.66
N ASP A 432 126.28 -37.22 -21.74
CA ASP A 432 126.83 -35.95 -21.28
C ASP A 432 128.08 -36.13 -20.39
N ILE A 433 128.17 -37.22 -19.62
CA ILE A 433 129.40 -37.59 -18.91
C ILE A 433 130.57 -37.77 -19.88
N GLU A 434 130.34 -38.31 -21.07
CA GLU A 434 131.36 -38.44 -22.12
C GLU A 434 131.74 -37.09 -22.75
N ARG A 435 130.79 -36.14 -22.83
CA ARG A 435 131.04 -34.79 -23.38
C ARG A 435 131.79 -33.87 -22.42
N GLN A 436 131.53 -33.93 -21.11
CA GLN A 436 132.18 -33.03 -20.14
C GLN A 436 133.70 -33.21 -20.09
N LYS A 437 134.20 -34.43 -20.33
CA LYS A 437 135.64 -34.72 -20.53
C LYS A 437 136.26 -33.88 -21.67
N VAL A 438 135.48 -33.53 -22.69
CA VAL A 438 135.93 -32.75 -23.86
C VAL A 438 135.94 -31.24 -23.57
N ALA A 439 135.08 -30.77 -22.67
CA ALA A 439 134.92 -29.34 -22.38
C ALA A 439 136.00 -28.79 -21.44
N GLU A 440 136.49 -29.56 -20.47
CA GLU A 440 137.61 -29.16 -19.59
C GLU A 440 138.89 -28.83 -20.38
N ILE A 441 139.08 -29.49 -21.53
CA ILE A 441 140.21 -29.25 -22.46
C ILE A 441 140.12 -27.86 -23.11
N LYS A 442 138.91 -27.32 -23.29
CA LYS A 442 138.69 -26.06 -24.00
C LYS A 442 138.72 -24.83 -23.09
N ALA A 443 138.65 -24.98 -21.77
CA ALA A 443 138.57 -23.85 -20.83
C ALA A 443 139.93 -23.26 -20.39
N MET A 444 141.07 -23.76 -20.90
CA MET A 444 142.41 -23.24 -20.56
C MET A 444 142.84 -21.96 -21.30
N GLN A 445 141.97 -21.29 -22.07
CA GLN A 445 142.35 -20.14 -22.91
C GLN A 445 141.56 -18.86 -22.60
N ARG A 446 141.91 -18.26 -21.45
CA ARG A 446 142.16 -16.82 -21.22
C ARG A 446 141.02 -15.77 -21.38
N THR A 447 141.28 -14.67 -20.67
CA THR A 447 140.43 -13.59 -20.12
C THR A 447 140.78 -12.19 -20.69
N SER A 448 139.80 -11.24 -20.64
CA SER A 448 139.89 -9.79 -20.25
C SER A 448 140.64 -8.78 -21.14
N ASP A 449 140.41 -7.44 -21.21
CA ASP A 449 139.30 -6.44 -21.02
C ASP A 449 139.83 -5.04 -21.44
N SER A 450 138.95 -4.03 -21.68
CA SER A 450 139.06 -2.60 -21.24
C SER A 450 138.10 -1.66 -22.02
N THR A 451 136.89 -1.34 -21.52
CA THR A 451 135.87 -0.49 -22.20
C THR A 451 135.01 0.40 -21.28
N GLU A 452 135.48 0.77 -20.08
CA GLU A 452 134.58 1.43 -19.10
C GLU A 452 134.46 2.95 -19.31
N LEU A 453 135.49 3.63 -19.81
CA LEU A 453 135.51 5.09 -19.86
C LEU A 453 134.69 5.70 -21.01
N GLN A 454 134.46 4.94 -22.10
CA GLN A 454 133.63 5.36 -23.23
C GLN A 454 132.12 5.19 -22.97
N SER A 455 131.75 4.53 -21.86
CA SER A 455 130.35 4.25 -21.49
C SER A 455 129.64 5.46 -20.87
N LEU A 456 130.35 6.22 -20.04
CA LEU A 456 129.78 7.29 -19.22
C LEU A 456 129.35 8.51 -20.05
N LEU A 457 130.05 8.83 -21.14
CA LEU A 457 129.69 9.94 -22.03
C LEU A 457 128.46 9.62 -22.90
N LYS A 458 128.30 8.35 -23.30
CA LYS A 458 127.09 7.88 -24.02
C LYS A 458 125.85 7.93 -23.13
N MET A 459 126.02 7.77 -21.82
CA MET A 459 124.94 7.78 -20.84
C MET A 459 124.28 9.15 -20.71
N ALA A 460 125.08 10.24 -20.67
CA ALA A 460 124.53 11.59 -20.50
C ALA A 460 123.71 12.08 -21.71
N TYR A 461 124.13 11.77 -22.94
CA TYR A 461 123.33 12.09 -24.13
C TYR A 461 122.03 11.27 -24.19
N ALA A 462 122.06 10.00 -23.75
CA ALA A 462 120.88 9.17 -23.66
C ALA A 462 119.85 9.71 -22.64
N GLU A 463 120.30 10.31 -21.53
CA GLU A 463 119.40 10.92 -20.53
C GLU A 463 118.65 12.15 -21.05
N ARG A 464 119.29 12.99 -21.87
CA ARG A 464 118.59 14.12 -22.51
C ARG A 464 117.48 13.64 -23.44
N ASP A 465 117.81 12.71 -24.32
CA ASP A 465 116.85 12.18 -25.30
C ASP A 465 115.70 11.44 -24.58
N ARG A 466 115.99 10.78 -23.45
CA ARG A 466 114.98 10.19 -22.55
C ARG A 466 114.03 11.24 -21.97
N LEU A 467 114.54 12.39 -21.51
CA LEU A 467 113.68 13.46 -20.96
C LEU A 467 112.78 14.11 -22.01
N GLU A 468 113.25 14.25 -23.26
CA GLU A 468 112.42 14.73 -24.37
C GLU A 468 111.27 13.76 -24.69
N VAL A 469 111.55 12.45 -24.69
CA VAL A 469 110.52 11.41 -24.84
C VAL A 469 109.49 11.48 -23.70
N VAL A 470 109.95 11.56 -22.44
CA VAL A 470 109.06 11.69 -21.27
C VAL A 470 108.19 12.94 -21.36
N LEU A 471 108.72 14.07 -21.84
CA LEU A 471 107.91 15.28 -22.06
C LEU A 471 106.85 15.11 -23.15
N THR A 472 107.13 14.34 -24.21
CA THR A 472 106.12 14.02 -25.23
C THR A 472 105.07 13.04 -24.73
N GLU A 473 105.45 12.06 -23.91
CA GLU A 473 104.55 11.10 -23.26
C GLU A 473 103.60 11.81 -22.29
N LEU A 474 104.11 12.68 -21.41
CA LEU A 474 103.28 13.51 -20.51
C LEU A 474 102.30 14.41 -21.25
N ARG A 475 102.69 14.97 -22.41
CA ARG A 475 101.78 15.75 -23.26
C ARG A 475 100.68 14.87 -23.86
N GLN A 476 101.01 13.66 -24.28
CA GLN A 476 100.04 12.70 -24.80
C GLN A 476 99.08 12.22 -23.71
N GLU A 477 99.58 11.92 -22.51
CA GLU A 477 98.77 11.57 -21.34
C GLU A 477 97.81 12.70 -20.95
N LEU A 478 98.26 13.96 -21.00
CA LEU A 478 97.41 15.12 -20.73
C LEU A 478 96.29 15.28 -21.77
N LEU A 479 96.60 15.08 -23.05
CA LEU A 479 95.59 15.08 -24.12
C LEU A 479 94.60 13.92 -23.97
N GLN A 480 95.08 12.74 -23.58
CA GLN A 480 94.24 11.56 -23.34
C GLN A 480 93.33 11.76 -22.13
N ALA A 481 93.86 12.27 -21.02
CA ALA A 481 93.08 12.64 -19.85
C ALA A 481 92.03 13.71 -20.19
N HIS A 482 92.40 14.71 -21.00
CA HIS A 482 91.46 15.72 -21.47
C HIS A 482 90.31 15.10 -22.30
N ALA A 483 90.63 14.22 -23.26
CA ALA A 483 89.62 13.50 -24.05
C ALA A 483 88.69 12.63 -23.17
N GLN A 484 89.25 11.97 -22.14
CA GLN A 484 88.47 11.21 -21.16
C GLN A 484 87.55 12.10 -20.32
N THR A 485 88.00 13.30 -19.91
CA THR A 485 87.15 14.26 -19.19
C THR A 485 86.01 14.80 -20.06
N GLU A 486 86.24 15.06 -21.35
CA GLU A 486 85.19 15.46 -22.28
C GLU A 486 84.18 14.33 -22.51
N GLN A 487 84.65 13.08 -22.65
CA GLN A 487 83.79 11.90 -22.77
C GLN A 487 82.93 11.70 -21.50
N ALA A 488 83.53 11.83 -20.31
CA ALA A 488 82.82 11.75 -19.04
C ALA A 488 81.77 12.87 -18.92
N ARG A 489 82.12 14.11 -19.29
CA ARG A 489 81.19 15.25 -19.30
C ARG A 489 80.01 15.02 -20.26
N ALA A 490 80.27 14.50 -21.45
CA ALA A 490 79.20 14.15 -22.40
C ALA A 490 78.29 13.03 -21.86
N SER A 491 78.86 12.03 -21.18
CA SER A 491 78.08 10.95 -20.55
C SER A 491 77.22 11.45 -19.38
N LEU A 492 77.75 12.36 -18.56
CA LEU A 492 77.01 13.00 -17.47
C LEU A 492 75.84 13.82 -18.01
N SER A 493 76.07 14.65 -19.04
CA SER A 493 74.99 15.44 -19.67
C SER A 493 73.88 14.55 -20.24
N LYS A 494 74.23 13.39 -20.80
CA LYS A 494 73.24 12.40 -21.27
C LYS A 494 72.42 11.80 -20.11
N VAL A 495 73.08 11.46 -19.00
CA VAL A 495 72.40 10.93 -17.81
C VAL A 495 71.51 11.98 -17.16
N GLU A 496 71.96 13.24 -17.07
CA GLU A 496 71.16 14.37 -16.57
C GLU A 496 69.89 14.58 -17.41
N LEU A 497 70.00 14.53 -18.74
CA LEU A 497 68.84 14.61 -19.63
C LEU A 497 67.88 13.43 -19.42
N ASN A 498 68.42 12.21 -19.29
CA ASN A 498 67.59 11.03 -19.02
C ASN A 498 66.89 11.13 -17.66
N PHE A 499 67.56 11.65 -16.64
CA PHE A 499 66.97 11.87 -15.32
C PHE A 499 65.84 12.90 -15.40
N GLN A 500 66.03 14.02 -16.10
CA GLN A 500 64.96 15.02 -16.32
C GLN A 500 63.76 14.42 -17.06
N ASN A 501 64.00 13.57 -18.07
CA ASN A 501 62.92 12.91 -18.80
C ASN A 501 62.13 11.93 -17.92
N ILE A 502 62.82 11.14 -17.09
CA ILE A 502 62.18 10.22 -16.13
C ILE A 502 61.41 11.00 -15.06
N GLN A 503 61.97 12.10 -14.55
CA GLN A 503 61.30 12.98 -13.60
C GLN A 503 60.01 13.54 -14.19
N HIS A 504 60.06 14.09 -15.40
CA HIS A 504 58.86 14.61 -16.09
C HIS A 504 57.81 13.50 -16.33
N LEU A 505 58.25 12.28 -16.67
CA LEU A 505 57.34 11.14 -16.81
C LEU A 505 56.71 10.75 -15.46
N ALA A 506 57.46 10.81 -14.37
CA ALA A 506 56.94 10.56 -13.02
C ALA A 506 55.91 11.62 -12.61
N ASP A 507 56.23 12.91 -12.79
CA ASP A 507 55.35 14.03 -12.44
C ASP A 507 54.04 13.98 -13.25
N THR A 508 54.11 13.64 -14.53
CA THR A 508 52.91 13.48 -15.37
C THR A 508 52.04 12.30 -14.92
N LYS A 509 52.66 11.17 -14.53
CA LYS A 509 51.93 10.02 -13.99
C LYS A 509 51.30 10.33 -12.62
N GLU A 510 51.99 11.07 -11.77
CA GLU A 510 51.46 11.54 -10.50
C GLU A 510 50.23 12.41 -10.72
N GLN A 511 50.30 13.38 -11.63
CA GLN A 511 49.17 14.26 -11.95
C GLN A 511 47.98 13.49 -12.55
N GLU A 512 48.23 12.50 -13.42
CA GLU A 512 47.20 11.60 -13.93
C GLU A 512 46.51 10.83 -12.79
N LEU A 513 47.27 10.29 -11.84
CA LEU A 513 46.72 9.57 -10.69
C LEU A 513 45.91 10.51 -9.78
N ILE A 514 46.41 11.71 -9.48
CA ILE A 514 45.68 12.73 -8.72
C ILE A 514 44.36 13.07 -9.40
N SER A 515 44.35 13.23 -10.73
CA SER A 515 43.12 13.51 -11.47
C SER A 515 42.11 12.35 -11.39
N LYS A 516 42.58 11.10 -11.48
CA LYS A 516 41.73 9.90 -11.34
C LYS A 516 41.16 9.78 -9.94
N VAL A 517 41.95 10.04 -8.91
CA VAL A 517 41.49 10.03 -7.51
C VAL A 517 40.39 11.07 -7.32
N LYS A 518 40.56 12.30 -7.82
CA LYS A 518 39.51 13.34 -7.74
C LYS A 518 38.20 12.93 -8.42
N VAL A 519 38.28 12.35 -9.62
CA VAL A 519 37.09 11.86 -10.33
C VAL A 519 36.39 10.75 -9.54
N LEU A 520 37.16 9.83 -8.93
CA LEU A 520 36.60 8.78 -8.07
C LEU A 520 35.99 9.34 -6.78
N GLU A 521 36.60 10.36 -6.17
CA GLU A 521 36.05 11.06 -5.00
C GLU A 521 34.72 11.76 -5.34
N GLU A 522 34.66 12.47 -6.48
CA GLU A 522 33.42 13.10 -6.96
C GLU A 522 32.32 12.07 -7.25
N ALA A 523 32.67 10.95 -7.89
CA ALA A 523 31.73 9.85 -8.10
C ALA A 523 31.25 9.23 -6.78
N GLY A 524 32.14 9.11 -5.78
CA GLY A 524 31.81 8.68 -4.43
C GLY A 524 30.80 9.61 -3.76
N ILE A 525 31.02 10.92 -3.83
CA ILE A 525 30.09 11.93 -3.29
C ILE A 525 28.74 11.87 -4.00
N GLN A 526 28.71 11.70 -5.32
CA GLN A 526 27.47 11.54 -6.08
C GLN A 526 26.69 10.29 -5.66
N ALA A 527 27.37 9.15 -5.51
CA ALA A 527 26.76 7.92 -5.03
C ALA A 527 26.21 8.09 -3.60
N GLU A 528 26.94 8.78 -2.73
CA GLU A 528 26.51 9.04 -1.36
C GLU A 528 25.27 9.96 -1.30
N ASN A 529 25.19 10.95 -2.21
CA ASN A 529 23.99 11.77 -2.36
C ASN A 529 22.80 10.97 -2.88
N GLN A 530 23.00 10.08 -3.87
CA GLN A 530 21.94 9.18 -4.34
C GLN A 530 21.44 8.26 -3.22
N VAL A 531 22.33 7.76 -2.37
CA VAL A 531 21.93 6.96 -1.20
C VAL A 531 21.10 7.79 -0.21
N LYS A 532 21.40 9.08 -0.01
CA LYS A 532 20.59 9.97 0.84
C LYS A 532 19.20 10.21 0.24
N GLU A 533 19.13 10.52 -1.05
CA GLU A 533 17.85 10.69 -1.77
C GLU A 533 17.00 9.42 -1.68
N LEU A 534 17.60 8.24 -1.92
CA LEU A 534 16.89 6.97 -1.80
C LEU A 534 16.41 6.72 -0.36
N LYS A 535 17.19 7.06 0.66
CA LYS A 535 16.76 6.96 2.07
C LYS A 535 15.57 7.87 2.38
N GLU A 536 15.56 9.09 1.84
CA GLU A 536 14.42 10.02 1.99
C GLU A 536 13.17 9.44 1.31
N THR A 537 13.29 8.91 0.10
CA THR A 537 12.15 8.27 -0.59
C THR A 537 11.64 7.04 0.15
N ILE A 538 12.53 6.24 0.76
CA ILE A 538 12.12 5.09 1.59
C ILE A 538 11.34 5.57 2.80
N PHE A 539 11.80 6.61 3.50
CA PHE A 539 11.12 7.16 4.65
C PHE A 539 9.72 7.71 4.30
N GLU A 540 9.60 8.42 3.17
CA GLU A 540 8.31 8.89 2.66
C GLU A 540 7.35 7.74 2.33
N LEU A 541 7.87 6.66 1.73
CA LEU A 541 7.06 5.48 1.42
C LEU A 541 6.64 4.71 2.68
N GLU A 542 7.51 4.62 3.68
CA GLU A 542 7.20 4.01 4.98
C GLU A 542 6.09 4.79 5.70
N ASP A 543 6.15 6.12 5.71
CA ASP A 543 5.10 6.98 6.28
C ASP A 543 3.77 6.80 5.55
N GLN A 544 3.79 6.74 4.21
CA GLN A 544 2.58 6.47 3.42
C GLN A 544 1.97 5.10 3.72
N VAL A 545 2.79 4.05 3.87
CA VAL A 545 2.33 2.71 4.24
C VAL A 545 1.70 2.71 5.63
N GLU A 546 2.30 3.39 6.61
CA GLU A 546 1.74 3.48 7.96
C GLU A 546 0.44 4.28 7.99
N GLN A 547 0.36 5.37 7.23
CA GLN A 547 -0.88 6.13 7.05
C GLN A 547 -2.00 5.26 6.43
N GLN A 548 -1.67 4.46 5.39
CA GLN A 548 -2.64 3.53 4.79
C GLN A 548 -3.08 2.45 5.78
N ARG A 549 -2.18 1.93 6.62
CA ARG A 549 -2.52 0.97 7.69
C ARG A 549 -3.50 1.59 8.69
N ALA A 550 -3.29 2.83 9.10
CA ALA A 550 -4.20 3.55 9.98
C ALA A 550 -5.59 3.72 9.35
N VAL A 551 -5.66 4.17 8.09
CA VAL A 551 -6.93 4.32 7.36
C VAL A 551 -7.66 2.98 7.20
N ASN A 552 -6.95 1.91 6.88
CA ASN A 552 -7.53 0.57 6.75
C ASN A 552 -8.07 0.05 8.09
N CYS A 553 -7.40 0.34 9.20
CA CYS A 553 -7.88 0.01 10.54
C CYS A 553 -9.20 0.73 10.85
N HIS A 554 -9.27 2.04 10.61
CA HIS A 554 -10.50 2.82 10.80
C HIS A 554 -11.64 2.33 9.91
N THR A 555 -11.35 2.00 8.65
CA THR A 555 -12.34 1.48 7.71
C THR A 555 -12.85 0.11 8.17
N SER A 556 -11.96 -0.78 8.61
CA SER A 556 -12.32 -2.09 9.14
C SER A 556 -13.20 -1.97 10.38
N GLN A 557 -12.91 -1.03 11.28
CA GLN A 557 -13.74 -0.75 12.45
C GLN A 557 -15.14 -0.26 12.05
N ALA A 558 -15.24 0.65 11.08
CA ALA A 558 -16.53 1.15 10.60
C ALA A 558 -17.37 0.03 9.95
N VAL A 559 -16.72 -0.89 9.22
CA VAL A 559 -17.38 -2.08 8.67
C VAL A 559 -17.92 -2.96 9.79
N LEU A 560 -17.12 -3.26 10.82
CA LEU A 560 -17.58 -4.05 11.98
C LEU A 560 -18.76 -3.39 12.71
N ASP A 561 -18.76 -2.08 12.88
CA ASP A 561 -19.86 -1.34 13.52
C ASP A 561 -21.15 -1.43 12.68
N MET A 562 -21.03 -1.31 11.35
CA MET A 562 -22.14 -1.47 10.42
C MET A 562 -22.67 -2.90 10.39
N GLU A 563 -21.80 -3.92 10.39
CA GLU A 563 -22.18 -5.33 10.47
C GLU A 563 -22.96 -5.62 11.77
N ASN A 564 -22.50 -5.07 12.89
CA ASN A 564 -23.18 -5.17 14.18
C ASN A 564 -24.56 -4.49 14.16
N LEU A 565 -24.68 -3.34 13.49
CA LEU A 565 -25.96 -2.65 13.34
C LEU A 565 -26.93 -3.46 12.46
N VAL A 566 -26.46 -4.00 11.35
CA VAL A 566 -27.25 -4.88 10.47
C VAL A 566 -27.76 -6.09 11.25
N LYS A 567 -26.90 -6.76 12.00
CA LYS A 567 -27.29 -7.90 12.85
C LYS A 567 -28.39 -7.53 13.86
N LYS A 568 -28.28 -6.38 14.52
CA LYS A 568 -29.34 -5.89 15.43
C LYS A 568 -30.67 -5.64 14.71
N LEU A 569 -30.63 -5.08 13.50
CA LEU A 569 -31.83 -4.85 12.70
C LEU A 569 -32.45 -6.16 12.21
N GLU A 570 -31.63 -7.16 11.86
CA GLU A 570 -32.09 -8.50 11.50
C GLU A 570 -32.79 -9.19 12.69
N ASP A 571 -32.22 -9.09 13.89
CA ASP A 571 -32.84 -9.62 15.11
C ASP A 571 -34.19 -8.93 15.41
N GLN A 572 -34.26 -7.59 15.29
CA GLN A 572 -35.51 -6.84 15.45
C GLN A 572 -36.55 -7.20 14.39
N LYS A 573 -36.14 -7.38 13.14
CA LYS A 573 -37.01 -7.85 12.06
C LYS A 573 -37.56 -9.24 12.38
N ALA A 574 -36.70 -10.17 12.79
CA ALA A 574 -37.12 -11.52 13.15
C ALA A 574 -38.11 -11.52 14.32
N GLU A 575 -37.93 -10.63 15.31
CA GLU A 575 -38.85 -10.49 16.43
C GLU A 575 -40.21 -9.91 16.01
N THR A 576 -40.22 -8.84 15.21
CA THR A 576 -41.48 -8.26 14.67
C THR A 576 -42.22 -9.24 13.76
N GLU A 577 -41.51 -10.05 12.97
CA GLU A 577 -42.11 -11.13 12.18
C GLU A 577 -42.76 -12.20 13.07
N LYS A 578 -42.16 -12.57 14.21
CA LYS A 578 -42.78 -13.49 15.18
C LYS A 578 -44.03 -12.88 15.82
N GLN A 579 -43.99 -11.60 16.17
CA GLN A 579 -45.15 -10.88 16.70
C GLN A 579 -46.29 -10.85 15.67
N LEU A 580 -45.99 -10.55 14.41
CA LEU A 580 -46.96 -10.55 13.31
C LEU A 580 -47.56 -11.94 13.08
N LYS A 581 -46.74 -13.01 13.14
CA LYS A 581 -47.24 -14.41 13.06
C LYS A 581 -48.19 -14.74 14.21
N THR A 582 -47.91 -14.23 15.41
CA THR A 582 -48.74 -14.45 16.61
C THR A 582 -50.09 -13.73 16.50
N LEU A 583 -50.08 -12.44 16.15
CA LEU A 583 -51.30 -11.67 15.89
C LEU A 583 -52.12 -12.29 14.75
N SER A 584 -51.45 -12.74 13.68
CA SER A 584 -52.11 -13.43 12.57
C SER A 584 -52.78 -14.74 12.99
N ARG A 585 -52.21 -15.45 13.98
CA ARG A 585 -52.85 -16.64 14.57
C ARG A 585 -54.07 -16.25 15.39
N GLN A 586 -53.95 -15.24 16.27
CA GLN A 586 -55.08 -14.74 17.07
C GLN A 586 -56.26 -14.30 16.20
N ILE A 587 -56.01 -13.55 15.13
CA ILE A 587 -57.06 -13.14 14.17
C ILE A 587 -57.74 -14.36 13.53
N LYS A 588 -57.00 -15.46 13.27
CA LYS A 588 -57.60 -16.69 12.72
C LYS A 588 -58.45 -17.39 13.78
N ASP A 589 -57.98 -17.48 15.01
CA ASP A 589 -58.68 -18.09 16.13
C ASP A 589 -60.00 -17.33 16.41
N GLU A 590 -59.96 -16.00 16.50
CA GLU A 590 -61.13 -15.12 16.63
C GLU A 590 -62.11 -15.28 15.46
N LYS A 591 -61.61 -15.39 14.21
CA LYS A 591 -62.47 -15.68 13.04
C LYS A 591 -63.13 -17.04 13.10
N GLU A 592 -62.50 -18.03 13.73
CA GLU A 592 -63.10 -19.35 13.96
C GLU A 592 -64.13 -19.30 15.08
N GLU A 593 -63.82 -18.62 16.18
CA GLU A 593 -64.76 -18.39 17.28
C GLU A 593 -66.01 -17.66 16.81
N TRP A 594 -65.86 -16.62 15.98
CA TRP A 594 -67.00 -15.92 15.39
C TRP A 594 -67.86 -16.83 14.50
N ARG A 595 -67.24 -17.73 13.73
CA ARG A 595 -67.97 -18.74 12.95
C ARG A 595 -68.71 -19.74 13.83
N ARG A 596 -68.10 -20.16 14.95
CA ARG A 596 -68.76 -21.03 15.96
C ARG A 596 -69.95 -20.29 16.58
N PHE A 597 -69.75 -19.05 17.02
CA PHE A 597 -70.80 -18.20 17.58
C PHE A 597 -71.97 -18.01 16.60
N GLN A 598 -71.68 -17.79 15.32
CA GLN A 598 -72.71 -17.70 14.29
C GLN A 598 -73.52 -19.00 14.15
N ALA A 599 -72.86 -20.16 14.17
CA ALA A 599 -73.53 -21.46 14.11
C ALA A 599 -74.37 -21.74 15.37
N ASP A 600 -73.86 -21.39 16.55
CA ASP A 600 -74.57 -21.52 17.82
C ASP A 600 -75.80 -20.61 17.84
N LEU A 601 -75.66 -19.36 17.36
CA LEU A 601 -76.77 -18.42 17.22
C LEU A 601 -77.84 -18.96 16.27
N GLN A 602 -77.44 -19.51 15.11
CA GLN A 602 -78.40 -20.15 14.19
C GLN A 602 -79.13 -21.32 14.85
N THR A 603 -78.42 -22.15 15.61
CA THR A 603 -79.00 -23.25 16.38
C THR A 603 -79.99 -22.72 17.42
N ALA A 604 -79.63 -21.68 18.17
CA ALA A 604 -80.51 -21.04 19.16
C ALA A 604 -81.78 -20.44 18.51
N VAL A 605 -81.67 -19.84 17.33
CA VAL A 605 -82.81 -19.30 16.57
C VAL A 605 -83.74 -20.43 16.10
N VAL A 606 -83.20 -21.55 15.63
CA VAL A 606 -84.00 -22.73 15.25
C VAL A 606 -84.73 -23.28 16.48
N VAL A 607 -84.01 -23.53 17.58
CA VAL A 607 -84.59 -24.02 18.84
C VAL A 607 -85.68 -23.07 19.36
N ALA A 608 -85.45 -21.75 19.32
CA ALA A 608 -86.45 -20.76 19.72
C ALA A 608 -87.71 -20.80 18.83
N ASN A 609 -87.54 -21.03 17.52
CA ASN A 609 -88.68 -21.20 16.61
C ASN A 609 -89.42 -22.52 16.87
N ASP A 610 -88.71 -23.62 17.14
CA ASP A 610 -89.31 -24.91 17.48
C ASP A 610 -90.13 -24.81 18.76
N ILE A 611 -89.57 -24.24 19.84
CA ILE A 611 -90.28 -23.98 21.11
C ILE A 611 -91.50 -23.09 20.87
N LYS A 612 -91.39 -22.04 20.04
CA LYS A 612 -92.52 -21.19 19.69
C LYS A 612 -93.62 -21.98 18.97
N VAL A 613 -93.26 -22.86 18.03
CA VAL A 613 -94.20 -23.68 17.29
C VAL A 613 -94.86 -24.70 18.23
N GLU A 614 -94.10 -25.37 19.08
CA GLU A 614 -94.57 -26.29 20.11
C GLU A 614 -95.56 -25.60 21.05
N ALA A 615 -95.20 -24.45 21.63
CA ALA A 615 -96.08 -23.67 22.49
C ALA A 615 -97.37 -23.23 21.76
N GLN A 616 -97.30 -22.85 20.49
CA GLN A 616 -98.49 -22.55 19.68
C GLN A 616 -99.35 -23.79 19.41
N GLN A 617 -98.74 -24.97 19.23
CA GLN A 617 -99.47 -26.23 19.06
C GLN A 617 -100.16 -26.65 20.35
N GLU A 618 -99.48 -26.54 21.50
CA GLU A 618 -100.04 -26.78 22.83
C GLU A 618 -101.19 -25.82 23.13
N LEU A 619 -101.03 -24.52 22.85
CA LEU A 619 -102.09 -23.53 23.00
C LEU A 619 -103.31 -23.89 22.14
N ARG A 620 -103.09 -24.31 20.88
CA ARG A 620 -104.17 -24.78 19.99
C ARG A 620 -104.83 -26.06 20.53
N ALA A 621 -104.05 -26.98 21.12
CA ALA A 621 -104.59 -28.19 21.74
C ALA A 621 -105.43 -27.87 22.99
N LEU A 622 -104.94 -27.01 23.88
CA LEU A 622 -105.66 -26.53 25.05
C LEU A 622 -106.94 -25.79 24.68
N ARG A 623 -106.93 -24.95 23.63
CA ARG A 623 -108.14 -24.29 23.11
C ARG A 623 -109.17 -25.30 22.60
N ARG A 624 -108.74 -26.33 21.86
CA ARG A 624 -109.64 -27.41 21.42
C ARG A 624 -110.23 -28.16 22.62
N GLN A 625 -109.41 -28.55 23.60
CA GLN A 625 -109.87 -29.20 24.81
C GLN A 625 -110.86 -28.32 25.59
N LEU A 626 -110.58 -27.02 25.74
CA LEU A 626 -111.50 -26.07 26.36
C LEU A 626 -112.83 -26.01 25.61
N GLN A 627 -112.80 -25.93 24.28
CA GLN A 627 -114.02 -25.89 23.46
C GLN A 627 -114.80 -27.21 23.55
N GLU A 628 -114.11 -28.36 23.61
CA GLU A 628 -114.74 -29.66 23.85
C GLU A 628 -115.37 -29.73 25.24
N GLU A 629 -114.69 -29.26 26.30
CA GLU A 629 -115.23 -29.19 27.66
C GLU A 629 -116.39 -28.21 27.78
N GLN A 630 -116.33 -27.05 27.10
CA GLN A 630 -117.47 -26.14 26.97
C GLN A 630 -118.63 -26.79 26.21
N GLY A 631 -118.36 -27.56 25.16
CA GLY A 631 -119.35 -28.38 24.44
C GLY A 631 -119.97 -29.47 25.32
N ARG A 632 -119.16 -30.15 26.14
CA ARG A 632 -119.63 -31.12 27.14
C ARG A 632 -120.47 -30.44 28.22
N SER A 633 -120.03 -29.28 28.72
CA SER A 633 -120.73 -28.48 29.73
C SER A 633 -122.06 -27.96 29.22
N THR A 634 -122.11 -27.42 28.00
CA THR A 634 -123.36 -26.97 27.34
C THR A 634 -124.32 -28.12 27.06
N LYS A 635 -123.79 -29.30 26.69
CA LYS A 635 -124.62 -30.50 26.54
C LYS A 635 -125.19 -30.97 27.89
N LEU A 636 -124.36 -31.01 28.94
CA LEU A 636 -124.80 -31.34 30.30
C LEU A 636 -125.80 -30.31 30.83
N SER A 637 -125.61 -29.01 30.57
CA SER A 637 -126.57 -27.98 30.96
C SER A 637 -127.88 -28.13 30.21
N ALA A 638 -127.86 -28.43 28.91
CA ALA A 638 -129.06 -28.75 28.13
C ALA A 638 -129.77 -30.02 28.65
N ASP A 639 -129.02 -31.06 29.01
CA ASP A 639 -129.57 -32.27 29.64
C ASP A 639 -130.17 -31.97 31.03
N LEU A 640 -129.54 -31.10 31.83
CA LEU A 640 -130.07 -30.61 33.12
C LEU A 640 -131.33 -29.75 32.94
N GLU A 641 -131.36 -28.87 31.94
CA GLU A 641 -132.55 -28.09 31.58
C GLU A 641 -133.67 -28.99 31.08
N ALA A 642 -133.39 -30.03 30.30
CA ALA A 642 -134.37 -31.03 29.91
C ALA A 642 -134.93 -31.78 31.14
N LEU A 643 -134.09 -32.14 32.11
CA LEU A 643 -134.51 -32.70 33.39
C LEU A 643 -135.31 -31.70 34.25
N GLN A 644 -135.00 -30.40 34.19
CA GLN A 644 -135.79 -29.33 34.82
C GLN A 644 -137.11 -29.06 34.09
N GLY A 645 -137.17 -29.17 32.77
CA GLY A 645 -138.40 -29.08 31.97
C GLY A 645 -139.36 -30.24 32.25
N VAL A 646 -138.83 -31.41 32.63
CA VAL A 646 -139.61 -32.53 33.18
C VAL A 646 -140.10 -32.23 34.61
N ARG A 647 -139.45 -31.35 35.39
CA ARG A 647 -139.97 -30.87 36.69
C ARG A 647 -140.94 -29.70 36.57
N LEU A 648 -140.76 -28.78 35.62
CA LEU A 648 -141.54 -27.54 35.50
C LEU A 648 -142.84 -27.68 34.68
N SER A 649 -143.14 -28.88 34.17
CA SER A 649 -144.51 -29.29 33.80
C SER A 649 -145.35 -29.77 35.00
N THR A 650 -144.83 -29.63 36.22
CA THR A 650 -145.59 -29.69 37.48
C THR A 650 -145.00 -28.71 38.52
N GLY A 651 -145.44 -27.45 38.48
CA GLY A 651 -145.64 -26.64 39.69
C GLY A 651 -144.54 -25.66 40.16
N ALA A 652 -144.88 -24.37 40.00
CA ALA A 652 -144.75 -23.25 40.97
C ALA A 652 -143.39 -22.56 41.24
N THR A 653 -143.29 -21.34 40.68
CA THR A 653 -142.91 -20.04 41.28
C THR A 653 -142.06 -20.00 42.56
N PHE A 654 -140.93 -19.26 42.54
CA PHE A 654 -140.72 -18.07 43.40
C PHE A 654 -139.44 -17.29 43.01
N ASP A 655 -139.56 -15.96 43.01
CA ASP A 655 -138.53 -14.95 42.79
C ASP A 655 -137.38 -14.98 43.81
N THR A 656 -136.17 -14.57 43.41
CA THR A 656 -135.36 -13.60 44.17
C THR A 656 -134.22 -13.00 43.35
N LYS A 657 -133.81 -11.81 43.77
CA LYS A 657 -133.26 -10.68 43.01
C LYS A 657 -131.75 -10.52 43.29
N THR A 658 -131.02 -10.05 42.27
CA THR A 658 -129.81 -9.18 42.33
C THR A 658 -128.55 -9.60 43.11
N ALA A 659 -127.40 -9.64 42.43
CA ALA A 659 -126.37 -8.60 42.57
C ALA A 659 -125.37 -8.64 41.39
N VAL A 660 -125.26 -7.49 40.73
CA VAL A 660 -124.29 -7.11 39.72
C VAL A 660 -123.18 -6.36 40.44
N GLU A 661 -121.92 -6.65 40.15
CA GLU A 661 -120.90 -5.66 39.75
C GLU A 661 -119.56 -6.35 39.52
N GLY A 662 -119.02 -6.12 38.32
CA GLY A 662 -117.63 -6.36 37.99
C GLY A 662 -116.96 -5.02 37.72
N HIS A 663 -115.68 -4.96 38.07
CA HIS A 663 -114.63 -4.40 37.23
C HIS A 663 -113.38 -5.27 37.38
#